data_AF-B0SSE9-F1
#
_entry.id   AF-B0SSE9-F1
#
_cell.length_a   1.000
_cell.length_b   1.000
_cell.length_c   1.000
_cell.angle_alpha   90.00
_cell.angle_beta   90.00
_cell.angle_gamma   90.00
#
_symmetry.space_group_name_H-M   'P 1'
#
loop_
_entity.id
_entity.type
_entity.pdbx_description
1 polymer ?
#
loop_
_entity_poly.entity_id
_entity_poly.type
_entity_poly.pdbx_seq_one_letter_code
_entity_poly.pdbx_strand_id
1 'polypeptide(L)'
;MTEKEATLGRWHKEFFENIHLFVKSGLSEQEAKSILEEFLVLSQSTPKPKVMEIFQEPERLEEIGVYTDIRPEPRDFMLKFLDPIMNKFKVEGTENLKLLDGIIGRYPVTLISNHLSHLDAPAIFTLLYNSGPEGRKIAESLVFIAGRLAFEPDFTRLGLYMFGTLLVCSKKDMADNPSLSDVMTKINMRAFRNSQKLQSDGKVISIFPEGTRSRDGRLMPFVDTVYHYVANKVILPISLEGTEKILPIEGLLFNQAVGKLVIGKPVLVGELTKKEMESFPSHIEQISFPGTGDKKQFIIDNLALLVGSNLNKHKHGTYRNLYRGDVRETNQLISLPKKPEEHVVIIGSSNMSVAFACIVANKNVKVTIYHPDSEMVARSNEERRDIIHYPIYKLPPNIEFSDKPDVLESATLFVQGTNPWEFDAVYSKIRTYLQKNKSPMVNVIKGFTGSKKGLILEDLNELLLIERERLAVVSGACYPDQIMERKISGFEISAFEDSLIPKLKELLSNNYVFTRPAINSRDTKGVQLGGALKTIYALAMGLVEGYFKRELGGNVDNTLFHLSNRFFNEMVSIGVLLGGDPTTFNGLSGMTDFMLACFGSDTRDRKYGYDLAYGTRPEKITNGFYGLKVLPNLIQLDEKRHPIVASAYKTVIQNQNFDVVAEELQKQLARV
;
A
#
# COMPACT_ATOMS: atom_id res chain seq x y z
N MET A 1 -34.38 -33.32 9.83
CA MET A 1 -33.34 -32.32 10.13
C MET A 1 -33.36 -31.30 9.02
N THR A 2 -33.75 -30.08 9.32
CA THR A 2 -33.69 -28.98 8.36
C THR A 2 -32.22 -28.68 8.02
N GLU A 3 -31.94 -28.10 6.85
CA GLU A 3 -30.59 -27.66 6.44
C GLU A 3 -29.91 -26.76 7.50
N LYS A 4 -30.72 -26.03 8.28
CA LYS A 4 -30.33 -25.23 9.45
C LYS A 4 -29.80 -26.07 10.62
N GLU A 5 -30.45 -27.19 10.94
CA GLU A 5 -30.00 -28.09 12.02
C GLU A 5 -28.73 -28.87 11.64
N ALA A 6 -28.59 -29.22 10.35
CA ALA A 6 -27.39 -29.88 9.83
C ALA A 6 -26.16 -28.94 9.81
N THR A 7 -26.37 -27.65 9.54
CA THR A 7 -25.33 -26.62 9.66
C THR A 7 -25.00 -26.31 11.12
N LEU A 8 -26.00 -26.26 12.01
CA LEU A 8 -25.82 -26.05 13.45
C LEU A 8 -24.93 -27.11 14.13
N GLY A 9 -25.09 -28.39 13.76
CA GLY A 9 -24.25 -29.47 14.29
C GLY A 9 -22.80 -29.47 13.77
N ARG A 10 -22.54 -28.86 12.61
CA ARG A 10 -21.20 -28.86 11.98
C ARG A 10 -20.30 -27.77 12.57
N TRP A 11 -20.82 -26.57 12.81
CA TRP A 11 -20.03 -25.48 13.40
C TRP A 11 -19.75 -25.68 14.89
N HIS A 12 -20.64 -26.33 15.66
CA HIS A 12 -20.35 -26.68 17.05
C HIS A 12 -19.13 -27.62 17.13
N LYS A 13 -19.07 -28.64 16.25
CA LYS A 13 -17.92 -29.55 16.19
C LYS A 13 -16.63 -28.80 15.84
N GLU A 14 -16.68 -27.93 14.84
CA GLU A 14 -15.56 -27.08 14.44
C GLU A 14 -15.15 -26.12 15.57
N PHE A 15 -16.09 -25.55 16.31
CA PHE A 15 -15.80 -24.66 17.44
C PHE A 15 -15.09 -25.39 18.59
N PHE A 16 -15.46 -26.64 18.87
CA PHE A 16 -14.76 -27.46 19.88
C PHE A 16 -13.38 -27.93 19.43
N GLU A 17 -13.01 -27.82 18.15
CA GLU A 17 -11.62 -28.03 17.75
C GLU A 17 -10.69 -27.03 18.45
N ASN A 18 -11.19 -25.89 18.96
CA ASN A 18 -10.42 -24.93 19.72
C ASN A 18 -9.89 -25.43 21.08
N ILE A 19 -10.36 -26.57 21.62
CA ILE A 19 -9.90 -27.11 22.91
C ILE A 19 -8.37 -27.16 22.98
N HIS A 20 -7.72 -27.62 21.89
CA HIS A 20 -6.27 -27.76 21.85
C HIS A 20 -5.52 -26.43 22.08
N LEU A 21 -6.10 -25.29 21.68
CA LEU A 21 -5.51 -23.97 21.86
C LEU A 21 -5.48 -23.58 23.35
N PHE A 22 -6.60 -23.77 24.03
CA PHE A 22 -6.74 -23.45 25.45
C PHE A 22 -5.87 -24.37 26.30
N VAL A 23 -5.76 -25.65 25.94
CA VAL A 23 -4.85 -26.60 26.58
C VAL A 23 -3.39 -26.17 26.41
N LYS A 24 -2.98 -25.80 25.19
CA LYS A 24 -1.63 -25.25 24.94
C LYS A 24 -1.35 -23.95 25.69
N SER A 25 -2.39 -23.28 26.17
CA SER A 25 -2.32 -22.01 26.89
C SER A 25 -2.37 -22.19 28.41
N GLY A 26 -2.42 -23.44 28.90
CA GLY A 26 -2.28 -23.80 30.31
C GLY A 26 -3.53 -24.36 30.98
N LEU A 27 -4.66 -24.45 30.29
CA LEU A 27 -5.88 -25.04 30.84
C LEU A 27 -5.86 -26.57 30.75
N SER A 28 -6.56 -27.26 31.65
CA SER A 28 -6.89 -28.67 31.43
C SER A 28 -7.91 -28.82 30.29
N GLU A 29 -7.99 -30.01 29.70
CA GLU A 29 -8.97 -30.30 28.65
C GLU A 29 -10.42 -30.10 29.12
N GLN A 30 -10.70 -30.42 30.39
CA GLN A 30 -12.02 -30.25 31.00
C GLN A 30 -12.38 -28.77 31.18
N GLU A 31 -11.43 -27.94 31.64
CA GLU A 31 -11.63 -26.49 31.75
C GLU A 31 -11.80 -25.84 30.37
N ALA A 32 -10.98 -26.24 29.40
CA ALA A 32 -11.07 -25.77 28.01
C ALA A 32 -12.42 -26.12 27.37
N LYS A 33 -12.93 -27.34 27.61
CA LYS A 33 -14.26 -27.72 27.14
C LYS A 33 -15.37 -26.92 27.83
N SER A 34 -15.28 -26.77 29.16
CA SER A 34 -16.28 -26.04 29.95
C SER A 34 -16.38 -24.58 29.54
N ILE A 35 -15.25 -23.90 29.30
CA ILE A 35 -15.26 -22.48 28.90
C ILE A 35 -15.79 -22.28 27.47
N LEU A 36 -15.57 -23.24 26.57
CA LEU A 36 -16.14 -23.23 25.22
C LEU A 36 -17.64 -23.53 25.23
N GLU A 37 -18.11 -24.44 26.08
CA GLU A 37 -19.55 -24.69 26.29
C GLU A 37 -20.25 -23.44 26.85
N GLU A 38 -19.66 -22.81 27.86
CA GLU A 38 -20.16 -21.55 28.44
C GLU A 38 -20.21 -20.43 27.39
N PHE A 39 -19.19 -20.34 26.52
CA PHE A 39 -19.17 -19.40 25.39
C PHE A 39 -20.37 -19.60 24.46
N LEU A 40 -20.66 -20.85 24.06
CA LEU A 40 -21.77 -21.17 23.16
C LEU A 40 -23.12 -20.78 23.77
N VAL A 41 -23.31 -21.10 25.06
CA VAL A 41 -24.54 -20.76 25.78
C VAL A 41 -24.71 -19.25 25.88
N LEU A 42 -23.67 -18.53 26.32
CA LEU A 42 -23.72 -17.08 26.49
C LEU A 42 -23.87 -16.34 25.17
N SER A 43 -23.16 -16.75 24.12
CA SER A 43 -23.24 -16.10 22.80
C SER A 43 -24.64 -16.21 22.18
N GLN A 44 -25.33 -17.35 22.34
CA GLN A 44 -26.70 -17.55 21.87
C GLN A 44 -27.76 -16.84 22.75
N SER A 45 -27.59 -16.89 24.07
CA SER A 45 -28.55 -16.31 25.03
C SER A 45 -28.42 -14.79 25.19
N THR A 46 -27.27 -14.22 24.82
CA THR A 46 -27.04 -12.78 24.88
C THR A 46 -27.93 -12.06 23.87
N PRO A 47 -28.89 -11.23 24.31
CA PRO A 47 -29.83 -10.58 23.42
C PRO A 47 -29.16 -9.54 22.54
N LYS A 48 -29.79 -9.21 21.41
CA LYS A 48 -29.45 -8.01 20.65
C LYS A 48 -29.72 -6.78 21.52
N PRO A 49 -28.86 -5.74 21.49
CA PRO A 49 -29.11 -4.54 22.26
C PRO A 49 -30.30 -3.77 21.70
N LYS A 50 -31.03 -3.09 22.59
CA LYS A 50 -32.24 -2.33 22.26
C LYS A 50 -32.04 -1.33 21.12
N VAL A 51 -30.84 -0.76 20.99
CA VAL A 51 -30.48 0.16 19.89
C VAL A 51 -30.70 -0.45 18.50
N MET A 52 -30.72 -1.78 18.37
CA MET A 52 -31.01 -2.47 17.11
C MET A 52 -32.50 -2.50 16.76
N GLU A 53 -33.39 -2.30 17.72
CA GLU A 53 -34.85 -2.19 17.48
C GLU A 53 -35.18 -0.95 16.64
N ILE A 54 -34.34 0.09 16.67
CA ILE A 54 -34.53 1.34 15.89
C ILE A 54 -34.62 1.08 14.38
N PHE A 55 -33.97 0.02 13.87
CA PHE A 55 -34.05 -0.31 12.45
C PHE A 55 -35.38 -0.97 12.05
N GLN A 56 -36.15 -1.44 13.03
CA GLN A 56 -37.50 -1.99 12.84
C GLN A 56 -38.56 -0.94 13.18
N GLU A 57 -38.30 -0.11 14.21
CA GLU A 57 -39.19 0.91 14.76
C GLU A 57 -38.45 2.27 14.85
N PRO A 58 -38.19 2.97 13.73
CA PRO A 58 -37.37 4.18 13.70
C PRO A 58 -37.85 5.34 14.58
N GLU A 59 -39.17 5.43 14.80
CA GLU A 59 -39.82 6.40 15.66
C GLU A 59 -39.39 6.30 17.13
N ARG A 60 -38.89 5.14 17.57
CA ARG A 60 -38.42 4.89 18.94
C ARG A 60 -36.98 5.33 19.19
N LEU A 61 -36.29 5.93 18.21
CA LEU A 61 -34.94 6.48 18.38
C LEU A 61 -34.82 7.42 19.58
N GLU A 62 -35.85 8.25 19.83
CA GLU A 62 -35.84 9.20 20.95
C GLU A 62 -35.90 8.50 22.32
N GLU A 63 -36.69 7.44 22.42
CA GLU A 63 -36.88 6.60 23.62
C GLU A 63 -35.66 5.72 23.88
N ILE A 64 -35.18 5.00 22.85
CA ILE A 64 -34.14 3.99 22.96
C ILE A 64 -32.75 4.62 23.06
N GLY A 65 -32.49 5.70 22.31
CA GLY A 65 -31.18 6.30 22.18
C GLY A 65 -30.20 5.45 21.36
N VAL A 66 -28.90 5.67 21.54
CA VAL A 66 -27.84 5.07 20.70
C VAL A 66 -26.71 4.44 21.51
N TYR A 67 -26.82 4.44 22.84
CA TYR A 67 -25.84 3.91 23.76
C TYR A 67 -26.29 2.55 24.29
N THR A 68 -25.38 1.57 24.28
CA THR A 68 -25.57 0.28 24.93
C THR A 68 -24.59 0.18 26.10
N ASP A 69 -25.11 -0.14 27.28
CA ASP A 69 -24.32 -0.23 28.50
C ASP A 69 -23.66 -1.60 28.71
N ILE A 70 -22.68 -1.62 29.60
CA ILE A 70 -21.91 -2.81 29.97
C ILE A 70 -22.82 -3.83 30.66
N ARG A 71 -22.60 -5.12 30.39
CA ARG A 71 -23.20 -6.21 31.19
C ARG A 71 -22.10 -6.95 31.95
N PRO A 72 -22.09 -6.92 33.29
CA PRO A 72 -21.02 -7.52 34.09
C PRO A 72 -20.77 -9.00 33.79
N GLU A 73 -21.82 -9.81 33.68
CA GLU A 73 -21.70 -11.25 33.42
C GLU A 73 -21.00 -11.55 32.07
N PRO A 74 -21.46 -11.03 30.90
CA PRO A 74 -20.72 -11.12 29.65
C PRO A 74 -19.28 -10.59 29.73
N ARG A 75 -19.07 -9.47 30.41
CA ARG A 75 -17.73 -8.86 30.53
C ARG A 75 -16.76 -9.78 31.26
N ASP A 76 -17.16 -10.23 32.44
CA ASP A 76 -16.30 -11.01 33.34
C ASP A 76 -16.02 -12.39 32.72
N PHE A 77 -17.01 -12.97 32.04
CA PHE A 77 -16.82 -14.18 31.23
C PHE A 77 -15.83 -13.95 30.07
N MET A 78 -16.02 -12.90 29.27
CA MET A 78 -15.14 -12.64 28.11
C MET A 78 -13.70 -12.34 28.52
N LEU A 79 -13.48 -11.69 29.68
CA LEU A 79 -12.13 -11.52 30.25
C LEU A 79 -11.49 -12.89 30.52
N LYS A 80 -12.21 -13.80 31.19
CA LYS A 80 -11.75 -15.18 31.46
C LYS A 80 -11.52 -15.97 30.17
N PHE A 81 -12.38 -15.79 29.16
CA PHE A 81 -12.28 -16.46 27.86
C PHE A 81 -11.07 -15.99 27.04
N LEU A 82 -10.80 -14.68 27.03
CA LEU A 82 -9.72 -14.09 26.23
C LEU A 82 -8.35 -14.21 26.88
N ASP A 83 -8.26 -14.30 28.20
CA ASP A 83 -6.99 -14.40 28.93
C ASP A 83 -6.04 -15.49 28.39
N PRO A 84 -6.47 -16.77 28.22
CA PRO A 84 -5.60 -17.80 27.64
C PRO A 84 -5.27 -17.57 26.18
N ILE A 85 -6.16 -16.94 25.40
CA ILE A 85 -5.94 -16.62 23.98
C ILE A 85 -4.88 -15.52 23.83
N MET A 86 -4.88 -14.55 24.76
CA MET A 86 -4.05 -13.35 24.72
C MET A 86 -2.74 -13.49 25.51
N ASN A 87 -2.46 -14.63 26.13
CA ASN A 87 -1.29 -14.82 27.01
C ASN A 87 0.08 -14.58 26.33
N LYS A 88 0.14 -14.65 24.98
CA LYS A 88 1.34 -14.37 24.17
C LYS A 88 1.39 -12.95 23.62
N PHE A 89 0.49 -12.07 24.04
CA PHE A 89 0.50 -10.67 23.66
C PHE A 89 1.35 -9.86 24.63
N LYS A 90 2.22 -9.00 24.08
CA LYS A 90 2.98 -8.03 24.86
C LYS A 90 2.25 -6.69 24.89
N VAL A 91 2.23 -6.03 26.04
CA VAL A 91 1.77 -4.66 26.17
C VAL A 91 2.99 -3.75 26.38
N GLU A 92 3.18 -2.80 25.49
CA GLU A 92 4.29 -1.84 25.50
C GLU A 92 3.75 -0.43 25.70
N GLY A 93 4.53 0.46 26.33
CA GLY A 93 4.15 1.86 26.53
C GLY A 93 3.17 2.09 27.69
N THR A 94 3.06 1.17 28.66
CA THR A 94 2.15 1.29 29.80
C THR A 94 2.43 2.52 30.67
N GLU A 95 3.67 3.00 30.67
CA GLU A 95 4.07 4.25 31.31
C GLU A 95 3.33 5.49 30.74
N ASN A 96 2.90 5.44 29.47
CA ASN A 96 2.17 6.54 28.84
C ASN A 96 0.75 6.70 29.40
N LEU A 97 0.18 5.67 30.04
CA LEU A 97 -1.15 5.74 30.64
C LEU A 97 -1.20 6.73 31.82
N LYS A 98 -0.08 6.85 32.56
CA LYS A 98 0.05 7.81 33.68
C LYS A 98 -0.04 9.27 33.22
N LEU A 99 0.28 9.54 31.94
CA LEU A 99 0.16 10.88 31.36
C LEU A 99 -1.30 11.33 31.24
N LEU A 100 -2.27 10.41 31.37
CA LEU A 100 -3.70 10.73 31.37
C LEU A 100 -4.26 11.03 32.76
N ASP A 101 -3.47 10.90 33.83
CA ASP A 101 -3.92 11.24 35.17
C ASP A 101 -4.15 12.75 35.30
N GLY A 102 -5.34 13.11 35.82
CA GLY A 102 -5.80 14.49 35.85
C GLY A 102 -6.26 15.05 34.50
N ILE A 103 -6.17 14.27 33.41
CA ILE A 103 -6.76 14.62 32.11
C ILE A 103 -8.18 14.05 31.99
N ILE A 104 -8.34 12.75 32.21
CA ILE A 104 -9.64 12.09 32.09
C ILE A 104 -10.64 12.68 33.09
N GLY A 105 -11.84 13.01 32.60
CA GLY A 105 -12.89 13.69 33.36
C GLY A 105 -12.75 15.21 33.43
N ARG A 106 -11.61 15.77 33.01
CA ARG A 106 -11.42 17.23 32.86
C ARG A 106 -11.39 17.67 31.40
N TYR A 107 -10.74 16.89 30.55
CA TYR A 107 -10.63 17.12 29.11
C TYR A 107 -11.17 15.91 28.35
N PRO A 108 -11.75 16.12 27.15
CA PRO A 108 -12.25 15.02 26.34
C PRO A 108 -11.09 14.18 25.79
N VAL A 109 -11.17 12.87 26.00
CA VAL A 109 -10.15 11.91 25.57
C VAL A 109 -10.75 10.92 24.57
N THR A 110 -10.04 10.69 23.47
CA THR A 110 -10.39 9.71 22.44
C THR A 110 -9.24 8.73 22.25
N LEU A 111 -9.53 7.44 22.33
CA LEU A 111 -8.61 6.37 21.96
C LEU A 111 -8.78 6.05 20.47
N ILE A 112 -7.68 5.96 19.74
CA ILE A 112 -7.70 5.53 18.34
C ILE A 112 -6.86 4.26 18.18
N SER A 113 -7.30 3.33 17.32
CA SER A 113 -6.53 2.13 17.00
C SER A 113 -6.76 1.66 15.57
N ASN A 114 -5.77 0.97 14.99
CA ASN A 114 -5.98 0.20 13.76
C ASN A 114 -6.97 -0.97 13.99
N HIS A 115 -7.58 -1.44 12.91
CA HIS A 115 -8.66 -2.42 12.88
C HIS A 115 -8.31 -3.60 11.97
N LEU A 116 -8.08 -4.75 12.58
CA LEU A 116 -7.55 -5.97 11.99
C LEU A 116 -8.54 -7.14 12.01
N SER A 117 -9.36 -7.27 13.05
CA SER A 117 -10.27 -8.40 13.22
C SER A 117 -11.50 -8.08 14.06
N HIS A 118 -12.40 -9.05 14.24
CA HIS A 118 -13.54 -8.92 15.14
C HIS A 118 -13.16 -8.93 16.62
N LEU A 119 -11.91 -9.28 16.94
CA LEU A 119 -11.40 -9.34 18.30
C LEU A 119 -10.80 -8.02 18.80
N ASP A 120 -10.59 -7.02 17.96
CA ASP A 120 -9.74 -5.88 18.33
C ASP A 120 -10.25 -5.10 19.55
N ALA A 121 -11.56 -4.79 19.60
CA ALA A 121 -12.11 -4.06 20.74
C ALA A 121 -12.06 -4.88 22.05
N PRO A 122 -12.52 -6.17 22.06
CA PRO A 122 -12.30 -7.06 23.20
C PRO A 122 -10.82 -7.22 23.58
N ALA A 123 -9.91 -7.33 22.60
CA ALA A 123 -8.48 -7.49 22.83
C ALA A 123 -7.86 -6.24 23.47
N ILE A 124 -8.16 -5.05 22.95
CA ILE A 124 -7.71 -3.77 23.52
C ILE A 124 -8.22 -3.66 24.96
N PHE A 125 -9.50 -3.96 25.19
CA PHE A 125 -10.07 -3.92 26.54
C PHE A 125 -9.33 -4.87 27.48
N THR A 126 -9.22 -6.16 27.14
CA THR A 126 -8.59 -7.18 27.99
C THR A 126 -7.12 -6.87 28.26
N LEU A 127 -6.35 -6.49 27.23
CA LEU A 127 -4.93 -6.18 27.37
C LEU A 127 -4.70 -4.94 28.24
N LEU A 128 -5.52 -3.89 28.09
CA LEU A 128 -5.45 -2.73 28.98
C LEU A 128 -5.88 -3.10 30.40
N TYR A 129 -6.98 -3.85 30.56
CA TYR A 129 -7.51 -4.27 31.86
C TYR A 129 -6.48 -5.07 32.70
N ASN A 130 -5.65 -5.86 32.02
CA ASN A 130 -4.59 -6.66 32.63
C ASN A 130 -3.24 -5.91 32.76
N SER A 131 -3.12 -4.69 32.22
CA SER A 131 -1.85 -3.93 32.20
C SER A 131 -1.56 -3.12 33.48
N GLY A 132 -2.28 -3.38 34.56
CA GLY A 132 -2.11 -2.73 35.87
C GLY A 132 -3.27 -1.80 36.25
N PRO A 133 -3.18 -1.11 37.40
CA PRO A 133 -4.25 -0.26 37.93
C PRO A 133 -4.67 0.86 36.97
N GLU A 134 -3.71 1.53 36.35
CA GLU A 134 -3.93 2.60 35.40
C GLU A 134 -4.60 2.08 34.13
N GLY A 135 -4.10 0.97 33.58
CA GLY A 135 -4.71 0.30 32.43
C GLY A 135 -6.15 -0.15 32.68
N ARG A 136 -6.43 -0.71 33.87
CA ARG A 136 -7.78 -1.09 34.29
C ARG A 136 -8.73 0.11 34.32
N LYS A 137 -8.30 1.21 34.95
CA LYS A 137 -9.07 2.46 34.99
C LYS A 137 -9.41 2.98 33.59
N ILE A 138 -8.46 2.92 32.65
CA ILE A 138 -8.72 3.27 31.25
C ILE A 138 -9.70 2.30 30.62
N ALA A 139 -9.47 0.99 30.71
CA ALA A 139 -10.33 -0.04 30.14
C ALA A 139 -11.80 0.12 30.56
N GLU A 140 -12.06 0.32 31.86
CA GLU A 140 -13.40 0.53 32.42
C GLU A 140 -14.06 1.85 32.00
N SER A 141 -13.26 2.82 31.53
CA SER A 141 -13.76 4.08 30.98
C SER A 141 -14.07 4.03 29.49
N LEU A 142 -13.68 2.96 28.77
CA LEU A 142 -13.82 2.88 27.32
C LEU A 142 -15.29 2.79 26.89
N VAL A 143 -15.62 3.55 25.85
CA VAL A 143 -16.87 3.44 25.09
C VAL A 143 -16.51 3.33 23.60
N PHE A 144 -16.78 2.19 22.99
CA PHE A 144 -16.44 1.96 21.58
C PHE A 144 -17.53 2.44 20.64
N ILE A 145 -17.12 3.09 19.54
CA ILE A 145 -18.01 3.32 18.40
C ILE A 145 -18.14 2.04 17.60
N ALA A 146 -19.37 1.55 17.44
CA ALA A 146 -19.67 0.29 16.78
C ALA A 146 -20.67 0.49 15.64
N GLY A 147 -20.34 -0.10 14.48
CA GLY A 147 -21.26 -0.15 13.34
C GLY A 147 -22.41 -1.12 13.57
N ARG A 148 -23.56 -0.88 12.94
CA ARG A 148 -24.76 -1.75 13.01
C ARG A 148 -24.45 -3.25 12.88
N LEU A 149 -23.64 -3.63 11.89
CA LEU A 149 -23.31 -5.02 11.61
C LEU A 149 -22.47 -5.71 12.71
N ALA A 150 -21.83 -4.95 13.61
CA ALA A 150 -21.06 -5.54 14.71
C ALA A 150 -21.95 -6.20 15.77
N PHE A 151 -23.23 -5.81 15.85
CA PHE A 151 -24.21 -6.36 16.79
C PHE A 151 -24.92 -7.63 16.28
N GLU A 152 -24.71 -8.00 15.01
CA GLU A 152 -25.41 -9.13 14.39
C GLU A 152 -24.81 -10.50 14.81
N PRO A 153 -23.48 -10.76 14.65
CA PRO A 153 -22.91 -12.06 14.99
C PRO A 153 -22.86 -12.29 16.50
N ASP A 154 -23.22 -13.48 16.95
CA ASP A 154 -23.24 -13.86 18.37
C ASP A 154 -21.90 -13.62 19.07
N PHE A 155 -20.80 -13.95 18.39
CA PHE A 155 -19.44 -13.76 18.89
C PHE A 155 -19.13 -12.28 19.18
N THR A 156 -19.30 -11.43 18.16
CA THR A 156 -18.99 -10.00 18.28
C THR A 156 -19.96 -9.33 19.26
N ARG A 157 -21.24 -9.70 19.23
CA ARG A 157 -22.27 -9.19 20.14
C ARG A 157 -21.92 -9.44 21.60
N LEU A 158 -21.50 -10.67 21.95
CA LEU A 158 -21.08 -10.99 23.32
C LEU A 158 -19.90 -10.11 23.75
N GLY A 159 -18.89 -9.96 22.88
CA GLY A 159 -17.73 -9.10 23.15
C GLY A 159 -18.07 -7.62 23.30
N LEU A 160 -19.06 -7.10 22.57
CA LEU A 160 -19.49 -5.70 22.67
C LEU A 160 -20.14 -5.35 24.01
N TYR A 161 -20.59 -6.33 24.81
CA TYR A 161 -21.11 -6.10 26.15
C TYR A 161 -20.03 -5.96 27.24
N MET A 162 -18.75 -6.15 26.89
CA MET A 162 -17.62 -5.93 27.81
C MET A 162 -17.45 -4.46 28.20
N PHE A 163 -17.86 -3.55 27.33
CA PHE A 163 -17.64 -2.10 27.43
C PHE A 163 -18.87 -1.36 26.90
N GLY A 164 -18.96 -0.05 27.16
CA GLY A 164 -20.04 0.76 26.61
C GLY A 164 -19.89 0.85 25.09
N THR A 165 -21.00 0.93 24.34
CA THR A 165 -20.94 1.13 22.88
C THR A 165 -21.88 2.22 22.40
N LEU A 166 -21.43 2.97 21.38
CA LEU A 166 -22.24 3.94 20.65
C LEU A 166 -22.49 3.44 19.23
N LEU A 167 -23.77 3.28 18.88
CA LEU A 167 -24.19 2.87 17.54
C LEU A 167 -23.92 4.00 16.53
N VAL A 168 -23.23 3.65 15.44
CA VAL A 168 -23.10 4.49 14.25
C VAL A 168 -23.44 3.69 12.98
N CYS A 169 -23.83 4.41 11.95
CA CYS A 169 -24.14 3.86 10.63
C CYS A 169 -23.12 4.36 9.61
N SER A 170 -22.53 3.43 8.84
CA SER A 170 -21.55 3.77 7.82
C SER A 170 -22.24 4.31 6.56
N LYS A 171 -21.50 5.04 5.71
CA LYS A 171 -22.01 5.47 4.40
C LYS A 171 -22.50 4.29 3.55
N LYS A 172 -21.80 3.16 3.63
CA LYS A 172 -22.19 1.93 2.93
C LYS A 172 -23.52 1.39 3.45
N ASP A 173 -23.70 1.35 4.77
CA ASP A 173 -24.95 0.88 5.39
C ASP A 173 -26.15 1.71 4.96
N MET A 174 -25.97 3.03 4.84
CA MET A 174 -27.01 3.94 4.31
C MET A 174 -27.30 3.71 2.82
N ALA A 175 -26.26 3.47 2.02
CA ALA A 175 -26.42 3.17 0.60
C ALA A 175 -27.13 1.84 0.36
N ASP A 176 -26.82 0.82 1.18
CA ASP A 176 -27.46 -0.49 1.14
C ASP A 176 -28.91 -0.44 1.68
N ASN A 177 -29.28 0.60 2.45
CA ASN A 177 -30.59 0.76 3.09
C ASN A 177 -31.14 2.20 2.91
N PRO A 178 -31.46 2.63 1.67
CA PRO A 178 -31.80 4.03 1.38
C PRO A 178 -33.04 4.53 2.13
N SER A 179 -34.02 3.66 2.41
CA SER A 179 -35.24 4.00 3.16
C SER A 179 -34.97 4.37 4.62
N LEU A 180 -33.84 3.96 5.18
CA LEU A 180 -33.45 4.22 6.57
C LEU A 180 -32.38 5.31 6.68
N SER A 181 -31.94 5.90 5.56
CA SER A 181 -30.81 6.85 5.53
C SER A 181 -31.01 8.07 6.43
N ASP A 182 -32.22 8.63 6.49
CA ASP A 182 -32.55 9.76 7.36
C ASP A 182 -32.42 9.41 8.85
N VAL A 183 -32.90 8.22 9.22
CA VAL A 183 -32.84 7.71 10.60
C VAL A 183 -31.39 7.41 10.98
N MET A 184 -30.62 6.79 10.09
CA MET A 184 -29.19 6.54 10.26
C MET A 184 -28.38 7.84 10.43
N THR A 185 -28.75 8.90 9.71
CA THR A 185 -28.16 10.22 9.87
C THR A 185 -28.45 10.79 11.27
N LYS A 186 -29.71 10.67 11.75
CA LYS A 186 -30.09 11.08 13.11
C LYS A 186 -29.35 10.26 14.18
N ILE A 187 -29.19 8.95 13.98
CA ILE A 187 -28.38 8.07 14.85
C ILE A 187 -26.96 8.62 14.96
N ASN A 188 -26.30 8.90 13.84
CA ASN A 188 -24.92 9.43 13.84
C ASN A 188 -24.81 10.79 14.56
N MET A 189 -25.74 11.72 14.30
CA MET A 189 -25.77 13.01 15.01
C MET A 189 -25.95 12.84 16.51
N ARG A 190 -26.84 11.91 16.93
CA ARG A 190 -27.08 11.61 18.34
C ARG A 190 -25.87 10.95 18.98
N ALA A 191 -25.23 10.00 18.31
CA ALA A 191 -24.02 9.33 18.77
C ALA A 191 -22.88 10.33 19.00
N PHE A 192 -22.72 11.30 18.09
CA PHE A 192 -21.75 12.38 18.28
C PHE A 192 -22.04 13.21 19.55
N ARG A 193 -23.28 13.69 19.74
CA ARG A 193 -23.67 14.44 20.95
C ARG A 193 -23.49 13.61 22.23
N ASN A 194 -23.88 12.34 22.20
CA ASN A 194 -23.72 11.42 23.34
C ASN A 194 -22.24 11.19 23.66
N SER A 195 -21.39 11.08 22.64
CA SER A 195 -19.94 10.95 22.84
C SER A 195 -19.35 12.14 23.61
N GLN A 196 -19.79 13.37 23.32
CA GLN A 196 -19.32 14.57 24.03
C GLN A 196 -19.74 14.54 25.50
N LYS A 197 -20.99 14.15 25.79
CA LYS A 197 -21.50 14.00 27.16
C LYS A 197 -20.73 12.90 27.92
N LEU A 198 -20.53 11.75 27.29
CA LEU A 198 -19.78 10.65 27.91
C LEU A 198 -18.34 11.07 28.22
N GLN A 199 -17.70 11.86 27.35
CA GLN A 199 -16.38 12.43 27.61
C GLN A 199 -16.36 13.39 28.81
N SER A 200 -17.38 14.25 28.97
CA SER A 200 -17.50 15.09 30.17
C SER A 200 -17.74 14.27 31.44
N ASP A 201 -18.37 13.09 31.32
CA ASP A 201 -18.57 12.15 32.42
C ASP A 201 -17.32 11.26 32.68
N GLY A 202 -16.20 11.57 32.04
CA GLY A 202 -14.91 10.88 32.23
C GLY A 202 -14.77 9.56 31.45
N LYS A 203 -15.62 9.30 30.46
CA LYS A 203 -15.45 8.18 29.53
C LYS A 203 -14.47 8.50 28.42
N VAL A 204 -13.79 7.48 27.92
CA VAL A 204 -12.87 7.57 26.80
C VAL A 204 -13.55 6.97 25.57
N ILE A 205 -13.72 7.77 24.52
CA ILE A 205 -14.36 7.30 23.28
C ILE A 205 -13.30 6.57 22.46
N SER A 206 -13.56 5.30 22.13
CA SER A 206 -12.65 4.46 21.35
C SER A 206 -13.16 4.29 19.93
N ILE A 207 -12.29 4.55 18.95
CA ILE A 207 -12.65 4.48 17.54
C ILE A 207 -11.61 3.73 16.70
N PHE A 208 -12.10 3.07 15.68
CA PHE A 208 -11.32 2.49 14.59
C PHE A 208 -11.45 3.38 13.36
N PRO A 209 -10.48 4.27 13.09
CA PRO A 209 -10.66 5.35 12.13
C PRO A 209 -10.64 4.86 10.67
N GLU A 210 -10.20 3.63 10.41
CA GLU A 210 -10.28 2.97 9.10
C GLU A 210 -11.72 2.69 8.65
N GLY A 211 -12.68 2.65 9.58
CA GLY A 211 -14.10 2.40 9.32
C GLY A 211 -14.44 0.97 8.86
N THR A 212 -13.43 0.17 8.52
CA THR A 212 -13.55 -1.26 8.20
C THR A 212 -12.28 -2.00 8.60
N ARG A 213 -12.36 -3.32 8.67
CA ARG A 213 -11.23 -4.19 9.04
C ARG A 213 -10.28 -4.36 7.87
N SER A 214 -8.99 -4.22 8.13
CA SER A 214 -7.95 -4.53 7.16
C SER A 214 -7.82 -6.02 6.93
N ARG A 215 -7.89 -6.45 5.65
CA ARG A 215 -7.81 -7.87 5.27
C ARG A 215 -6.40 -8.44 5.33
N ASP A 216 -5.39 -7.61 5.10
CA ASP A 216 -3.96 -7.98 5.13
C ASP A 216 -3.24 -7.43 6.38
N GLY A 217 -4.02 -6.78 7.26
CA GLY A 217 -3.59 -6.12 8.48
C GLY A 217 -2.73 -4.88 8.27
N ARG A 218 -2.71 -4.31 7.06
CA ARG A 218 -2.07 -3.01 6.77
C ARG A 218 -3.05 -1.86 7.02
N LEU A 219 -2.54 -0.72 7.47
CA LEU A 219 -3.32 0.51 7.67
C LEU A 219 -4.00 0.98 6.37
N MET A 220 -5.31 1.10 6.45
CA MET A 220 -6.18 1.64 5.42
C MET A 220 -6.31 3.17 5.56
N PRO A 221 -6.79 3.87 4.52
CA PRO A 221 -7.14 5.28 4.64
C PRO A 221 -8.18 5.48 5.75
N PHE A 222 -8.04 6.52 6.55
CA PHE A 222 -9.02 6.80 7.60
C PHE A 222 -10.20 7.57 7.01
N VAL A 223 -11.40 7.32 7.53
CA VAL A 223 -12.62 7.96 7.04
C VAL A 223 -12.79 9.37 7.60
N ASP A 224 -13.27 10.29 6.77
CA ASP A 224 -13.33 11.72 7.07
C ASP A 224 -14.18 12.06 8.30
N THR A 225 -15.18 11.22 8.59
CA THR A 225 -16.09 11.38 9.74
C THR A 225 -15.37 11.28 11.08
N VAL A 226 -14.18 10.66 11.12
CA VAL A 226 -13.33 10.56 12.32
C VAL A 226 -12.97 11.94 12.86
N TYR A 227 -12.84 12.95 12.01
CA TYR A 227 -12.50 14.33 12.37
C TYR A 227 -13.30 14.84 13.59
N HIS A 228 -14.60 14.57 13.64
CA HIS A 228 -15.47 15.04 14.72
C HIS A 228 -15.13 14.39 16.08
N TYR A 229 -14.62 13.17 16.07
CA TYR A 229 -14.28 12.44 17.29
C TYR A 229 -12.89 12.76 17.82
N VAL A 230 -12.08 13.51 17.09
CA VAL A 230 -10.65 13.73 17.38
C VAL A 230 -10.24 15.20 17.45
N ALA A 231 -10.95 16.10 16.77
CA ALA A 231 -10.64 17.52 16.81
C ALA A 231 -10.89 18.11 18.21
N ASN A 232 -9.92 18.91 18.68
CA ASN A 232 -9.91 19.58 19.99
C ASN A 232 -9.99 18.61 21.18
N LYS A 233 -9.31 17.46 21.07
CA LYS A 233 -9.35 16.38 22.05
C LYS A 233 -7.96 15.82 22.30
N VAL A 234 -7.78 15.23 23.47
CA VAL A 234 -6.58 14.44 23.76
C VAL A 234 -6.74 13.07 23.13
N ILE A 235 -5.81 12.70 22.25
CA ILE A 235 -5.80 11.45 21.53
C ILE A 235 -4.83 10.49 22.20
N LEU A 236 -5.31 9.30 22.57
CA LEU A 236 -4.47 8.17 22.96
C LEU A 236 -4.34 7.22 21.76
N PRO A 237 -3.22 7.25 21.02
CA PRO A 237 -2.98 6.31 19.93
C PRO A 237 -2.58 4.95 20.50
N ILE A 238 -3.32 3.91 20.12
CA ILE A 238 -2.99 2.52 20.40
C ILE A 238 -2.77 1.81 19.07
N SER A 239 -1.80 0.90 19.04
CA SER A 239 -1.55 0.09 17.86
C SER A 239 -1.53 -1.39 18.22
N LEU A 240 -2.28 -2.17 17.46
CA LEU A 240 -2.50 -3.59 17.68
C LEU A 240 -1.86 -4.39 16.55
N GLU A 241 -1.19 -5.48 16.88
CA GLU A 241 -0.68 -6.45 15.91
C GLU A 241 -0.98 -7.88 16.37
N GLY A 242 -1.39 -8.77 15.45
CA GLY A 242 -1.52 -10.21 15.69
C GLY A 242 -2.95 -10.69 15.92
N THR A 243 -3.93 -9.80 16.17
CA THR A 243 -5.34 -10.19 16.35
C THR A 243 -5.98 -10.74 15.08
N GLU A 244 -5.47 -10.39 13.89
CA GLU A 244 -5.87 -10.98 12.61
C GLU A 244 -5.47 -12.45 12.48
N LYS A 245 -4.44 -12.87 13.22
CA LYS A 245 -3.96 -14.26 13.21
C LYS A 245 -4.75 -15.13 14.17
N ILE A 246 -5.22 -14.56 15.29
CA ILE A 246 -6.04 -15.27 16.28
C ILE A 246 -7.34 -15.75 15.64
N LEU A 247 -8.14 -14.83 15.09
CA LEU A 247 -9.43 -15.16 14.50
C LEU A 247 -9.42 -14.70 13.03
N PRO A 248 -9.04 -15.59 12.09
CA PRO A 248 -9.07 -15.29 10.67
C PRO A 248 -10.48 -14.90 10.22
N ILE A 249 -10.56 -14.04 9.20
CA ILE A 249 -11.84 -13.45 8.74
C ILE A 249 -12.87 -14.51 8.33
N GLU A 250 -12.43 -15.66 7.86
CA GLU A 250 -13.28 -16.73 7.30
C GLU A 250 -13.37 -17.99 8.20
N GLY A 251 -12.82 -17.97 9.41
CA GLY A 251 -12.74 -19.16 10.28
C GLY A 251 -13.35 -18.94 11.66
N LEU A 252 -13.86 -20.03 12.25
CA LEU A 252 -14.28 -20.09 13.66
C LEU A 252 -13.21 -20.71 14.56
N LEU A 253 -12.08 -21.09 13.98
CA LEU A 253 -10.91 -21.62 14.67
C LEU A 253 -10.00 -20.48 15.12
N PHE A 254 -9.77 -20.43 16.42
CA PHE A 254 -8.76 -19.59 17.03
C PHE A 254 -7.38 -20.20 16.79
N ASN A 255 -6.44 -19.40 16.32
CA ASN A 255 -5.04 -19.78 16.28
C ASN A 255 -4.29 -19.19 17.47
N GLN A 256 -3.24 -19.90 17.88
CA GLN A 256 -2.26 -19.30 18.78
C GLN A 256 -1.46 -18.26 17.99
N ALA A 257 -1.49 -17.01 18.43
CA ALA A 257 -0.74 -15.93 17.82
C ALA A 257 0.14 -15.22 18.86
N VAL A 258 1.31 -14.78 18.41
CA VAL A 258 2.07 -13.76 19.12
C VAL A 258 1.60 -12.43 18.58
N GLY A 259 1.24 -11.53 19.48
CA GLY A 259 0.82 -10.19 19.14
C GLY A 259 1.38 -9.16 20.10
N LYS A 260 1.03 -7.91 19.85
CA LYS A 260 1.38 -6.81 20.74
C LYS A 260 0.34 -5.71 20.68
N LEU A 261 0.19 -5.03 21.80
CA LEU A 261 -0.51 -3.76 21.94
C LEU A 261 0.53 -2.73 22.36
N VAL A 262 0.66 -1.67 21.56
CA VAL A 262 1.60 -0.57 21.83
C VAL A 262 0.79 0.68 22.15
N ILE A 263 0.99 1.22 23.35
CA ILE A 263 0.34 2.43 23.84
C ILE A 263 1.25 3.60 23.52
N GLY A 264 0.85 4.44 22.56
CA GLY A 264 1.61 5.63 22.21
C GLY A 264 1.42 6.76 23.22
N LYS A 265 2.23 7.81 23.08
CA LYS A 265 2.09 9.01 23.89
C LYS A 265 0.78 9.74 23.55
N PRO A 266 0.00 10.19 24.55
CA PRO A 266 -1.16 11.02 24.30
C PRO A 266 -0.76 12.37 23.72
N VAL A 267 -1.56 12.87 22.78
CA VAL A 267 -1.34 14.16 22.10
C VAL A 267 -2.64 14.96 22.04
N LEU A 268 -2.56 16.27 22.24
CA LEU A 268 -3.69 17.17 22.01
C LEU A 268 -3.78 17.48 20.51
N VAL A 269 -4.92 17.18 19.88
CA VAL A 269 -5.16 17.57 18.48
C VAL A 269 -6.05 18.80 18.45
N GLY A 270 -5.59 19.87 17.82
CA GLY A 270 -6.32 21.13 17.73
C GLY A 270 -6.06 22.06 18.92
N GLU A 271 -7.07 22.81 19.33
CA GLU A 271 -6.98 23.84 20.37
C GLU A 271 -8.06 23.63 21.44
N LEU A 272 -7.70 23.87 22.70
CA LEU A 272 -8.65 24.03 23.80
C LEU A 272 -8.96 25.51 24.01
N THR A 273 -9.96 25.84 24.83
CA THR A 273 -10.22 27.23 25.21
C THR A 273 -9.02 27.82 25.96
N LYS A 274 -8.85 29.15 25.95
CA LYS A 274 -7.73 29.83 26.66
C LYS A 274 -7.63 29.39 28.13
N LYS A 275 -8.77 29.33 28.81
CA LYS A 275 -8.86 28.91 30.21
C LYS A 275 -8.43 27.45 30.42
N GLU A 276 -8.82 26.56 29.51
CA GLU A 276 -8.41 25.15 29.55
C GLU A 276 -6.91 25.00 29.30
N MET A 277 -6.36 25.74 28.33
CA MET A 277 -4.94 25.73 28.00
C MET A 277 -4.05 26.20 29.16
N GLU A 278 -4.48 27.19 29.95
CA GLU A 278 -3.75 27.65 31.15
C GLU A 278 -3.55 26.54 32.19
N SER A 279 -4.52 25.62 32.29
CA SER A 279 -4.46 24.46 33.19
C SER A 279 -4.08 23.15 32.50
N PHE A 280 -3.75 23.18 31.20
CA PHE A 280 -3.48 21.98 30.43
C PHE A 280 -2.03 21.51 30.68
N PRO A 281 -1.79 20.21 30.90
CA PRO A 281 -0.44 19.73 31.23
C PRO A 281 0.55 19.97 30.08
N SER A 282 1.64 20.69 30.36
CA SER A 282 2.65 21.05 29.35
C SER A 282 3.46 19.88 28.79
N HIS A 283 3.35 18.69 29.40
CA HIS A 283 4.05 17.48 28.95
C HIS A 283 3.31 16.76 27.80
N ILE A 284 2.06 17.13 27.50
CA ILE A 284 1.29 16.60 26.38
C ILE A 284 1.59 17.44 25.14
N GLU A 285 2.12 16.81 24.11
CA GLU A 285 2.40 17.48 22.84
C GLU A 285 1.10 17.91 22.14
N GLN A 286 1.15 19.04 21.44
CA GLN A 286 0.01 19.59 20.71
C GLN A 286 0.25 19.56 19.20
N ILE A 287 -0.66 18.92 18.47
CA ILE A 287 -0.76 18.97 17.01
C ILE A 287 -1.71 20.12 16.68
N SER A 288 -1.13 21.27 16.35
CA SER A 288 -1.89 22.48 15.98
C SER A 288 -2.47 22.36 14.56
N PHE A 289 -3.60 23.02 14.32
CA PHE A 289 -4.15 23.08 12.97
C PHE A 289 -3.26 23.91 12.05
N PRO A 290 -3.11 23.52 10.78
CA PRO A 290 -2.39 24.34 9.83
C PRO A 290 -3.13 25.66 9.58
N GLY A 291 -2.38 26.74 9.39
CA GLY A 291 -2.94 28.06 9.07
C GLY A 291 -3.60 28.14 7.68
N THR A 292 -3.22 27.25 6.76
CA THR A 292 -3.74 27.15 5.39
C THR A 292 -3.85 25.67 4.96
N GLY A 293 -4.82 25.33 4.10
CA GLY A 293 -5.02 23.96 3.58
C GLY A 293 -6.18 23.20 4.23
N ASP A 294 -6.37 21.93 3.84
CA ASP A 294 -7.43 21.07 4.38
C ASP A 294 -7.08 20.56 5.79
N LYS A 295 -7.69 21.19 6.80
CA LYS A 295 -7.55 20.82 8.21
C LYS A 295 -7.99 19.38 8.49
N LYS A 296 -9.00 18.86 7.78
CA LYS A 296 -9.52 17.51 8.02
C LYS A 296 -8.51 16.46 7.57
N GLN A 297 -8.04 16.59 6.33
CA GLN A 297 -7.05 15.67 5.79
C GLN A 297 -5.74 15.70 6.58
N PHE A 298 -5.30 16.90 7.00
CA PHE A 298 -4.12 17.05 7.84
C PHE A 298 -4.23 16.24 9.15
N ILE A 299 -5.36 16.34 9.86
CA ILE A 299 -5.55 15.57 11.09
C ILE A 299 -5.55 14.08 10.78
N ILE A 300 -6.32 13.65 9.78
CA ILE A 300 -6.42 12.24 9.39
C ILE A 300 -5.04 11.64 9.14
N ASP A 301 -4.23 12.31 8.33
CA ASP A 301 -2.88 11.85 8.02
C ASP A 301 -2.02 11.81 9.29
N ASN A 302 -2.06 12.83 10.16
CA ASN A 302 -1.32 12.81 11.44
C ASN A 302 -1.77 11.68 12.39
N LEU A 303 -3.07 11.41 12.50
CA LEU A 303 -3.58 10.31 13.32
C LEU A 303 -3.08 8.96 12.80
N ALA A 304 -3.09 8.77 11.49
CA ALA A 304 -2.55 7.58 10.88
C ALA A 304 -1.04 7.44 11.12
N LEU A 305 -0.31 8.56 11.12
CA LEU A 305 1.11 8.56 11.46
C LEU A 305 1.37 8.20 12.93
N LEU A 306 0.52 8.62 13.86
CA LEU A 306 0.58 8.25 15.28
C LEU A 306 0.31 6.76 15.52
N VAL A 307 -0.70 6.20 14.85
CA VAL A 307 -0.99 4.76 14.93
C VAL A 307 0.13 3.98 14.22
N GLY A 308 0.53 4.43 13.03
CA GLY A 308 1.58 3.81 12.24
C GLY A 308 2.94 3.82 12.94
N SER A 309 3.30 4.87 13.68
CA SER A 309 4.61 4.96 14.36
C SER A 309 4.85 3.86 15.38
N ASN A 310 3.78 3.23 15.88
CA ASN A 310 3.84 2.13 16.84
C ASN A 310 3.73 0.74 16.17
N LEU A 311 3.43 0.70 14.87
CA LEU A 311 3.33 -0.53 14.07
C LEU A 311 4.63 -0.86 13.37
N ASN A 312 4.83 -2.14 13.05
CA ASN A 312 5.86 -2.53 12.09
C ASN A 312 5.67 -1.77 10.76
N LYS A 313 6.75 -1.28 10.15
CA LYS A 313 6.73 -0.55 8.88
C LYS A 313 6.04 -1.27 7.72
N HIS A 314 5.97 -2.60 7.76
CA HIS A 314 5.27 -3.37 6.75
C HIS A 314 3.73 -3.34 6.89
N LYS A 315 3.23 -2.87 8.04
CA LYS A 315 1.81 -2.68 8.35
C LYS A 315 1.31 -1.26 8.12
N HIS A 316 2.17 -0.32 7.67
CA HIS A 316 1.79 1.07 7.44
C HIS A 316 0.85 1.30 6.25
N GLY A 317 0.66 0.29 5.39
CA GLY A 317 -0.32 0.33 4.29
C GLY A 317 -0.27 1.60 3.45
N THR A 318 -1.37 2.35 3.46
CA THR A 318 -1.55 3.64 2.75
C THR A 318 -0.45 4.65 3.07
N TYR A 319 0.02 4.69 4.31
CA TYR A 319 0.95 5.69 4.84
C TYR A 319 2.40 5.23 4.81
N ARG A 320 2.67 4.03 4.26
CA ARG A 320 3.99 3.39 4.28
C ARG A 320 5.10 4.25 3.70
N ASN A 321 4.80 5.03 2.66
CA ASN A 321 5.79 5.86 2.02
C ASN A 321 6.09 7.17 2.76
N LEU A 322 5.40 7.46 3.86
CA LEU A 322 5.65 8.64 4.69
C LEU A 322 6.80 8.45 5.69
N TYR A 323 7.23 7.22 5.94
CA TYR A 323 8.31 6.93 6.88
C TYR A 323 9.65 6.81 6.15
N ARG A 324 10.79 7.04 6.80
CA ARG A 324 12.08 6.74 6.22
C ARG A 324 12.32 5.23 6.18
N GLY A 325 12.85 4.76 5.07
CA GLY A 325 13.16 3.36 4.84
C GLY A 325 14.56 2.95 5.28
N ASP A 326 15.46 3.89 5.55
CA ASP A 326 16.88 3.72 5.87
C ASP A 326 17.18 3.32 7.32
N VAL A 327 16.19 3.35 8.22
CA VAL A 327 16.31 2.80 9.58
C VAL A 327 15.47 1.52 9.74
N ARG A 328 16.05 0.46 10.30
CA ARG A 328 15.36 -0.83 10.48
C ARG A 328 14.43 -0.85 11.70
N GLU A 329 14.79 -0.09 12.73
CA GLU A 329 14.21 -0.25 14.08
C GLU A 329 13.32 0.93 14.51
N THR A 330 13.31 2.04 13.77
CA THR A 330 12.51 3.21 14.13
C THR A 330 11.66 3.70 12.97
N ASN A 331 10.45 4.13 13.29
CA ASN A 331 9.50 4.74 12.35
C ASN A 331 9.74 6.25 12.30
N GLN A 332 10.81 6.68 11.63
CA GLN A 332 11.07 8.11 11.41
C GLN A 332 10.21 8.62 10.27
N LEU A 333 9.59 9.79 10.39
CA LEU A 333 8.82 10.40 9.30
C LEU A 333 9.73 11.14 8.33
N ILE A 334 9.42 11.05 7.04
CA ILE A 334 9.95 11.95 6.03
C ILE A 334 9.30 13.32 6.27
N SER A 335 10.10 14.38 6.21
CA SER A 335 9.63 15.76 6.36
C SER A 335 10.11 16.58 5.18
N LEU A 336 9.43 17.71 4.92
CA LEU A 336 9.90 18.69 3.95
C LEU A 336 11.19 19.34 4.48
N PRO A 337 12.34 19.20 3.79
CA PRO A 337 13.59 19.74 4.29
C PRO A 337 13.60 21.27 4.23
N LYS A 338 14.06 21.93 5.31
CA LYS A 338 14.23 23.39 5.35
C LYS A 338 15.37 23.86 4.44
N LYS A 339 16.40 23.03 4.27
CA LYS A 339 17.57 23.24 3.42
C LYS A 339 17.87 21.93 2.68
N PRO A 340 17.20 21.66 1.55
CA PRO A 340 17.44 20.44 0.78
C PRO A 340 18.86 20.44 0.21
N GLU A 341 19.50 19.27 0.20
CA GLU A 341 20.78 19.05 -0.47
C GLU A 341 20.62 18.98 -1.99
N GLU A 342 19.50 18.40 -2.46
CA GLU A 342 19.16 18.30 -3.87
C GLU A 342 17.71 18.72 -4.10
N HIS A 343 17.47 19.35 -5.26
CA HIS A 343 16.14 19.50 -5.85
C HIS A 343 16.04 18.61 -7.09
N VAL A 344 15.38 17.46 -6.92
CA VAL A 344 15.17 16.47 -7.97
C VAL A 344 13.91 16.83 -8.74
N VAL A 345 14.04 17.11 -10.04
CA VAL A 345 12.90 17.36 -10.92
C VAL A 345 12.68 16.16 -11.84
N ILE A 346 11.54 15.51 -11.68
CA ILE A 346 11.12 14.34 -12.45
C ILE A 346 10.20 14.79 -13.57
N ILE A 347 10.54 14.48 -14.82
CA ILE A 347 9.82 14.91 -16.02
C ILE A 347 8.88 13.78 -16.45
N GLY A 348 7.58 13.96 -16.23
CA GLY A 348 6.56 12.94 -16.48
C GLY A 348 6.21 12.14 -15.23
N SER A 349 5.03 11.51 -15.24
CA SER A 349 4.44 10.81 -14.09
C SER A 349 4.12 9.35 -14.42
N SER A 350 5.06 8.60 -15.00
CA SER A 350 4.92 7.14 -15.11
C SER A 350 4.96 6.45 -13.74
N ASN A 351 4.44 5.23 -13.65
CA ASN A 351 4.49 4.43 -12.43
C ASN A 351 5.93 4.27 -11.87
N MET A 352 6.92 4.01 -12.72
CA MET A 352 8.33 3.93 -12.32
C MET A 352 8.85 5.27 -11.81
N SER A 353 8.47 6.39 -12.44
CA SER A 353 8.92 7.73 -12.02
C SER A 353 8.37 8.13 -10.64
N VAL A 354 7.12 7.79 -10.33
CA VAL A 354 6.53 8.02 -9.00
C VAL A 354 7.19 7.12 -7.95
N ALA A 355 7.45 5.85 -8.28
CA ALA A 355 8.19 4.95 -7.40
C ALA A 355 9.62 5.47 -7.13
N PHE A 356 10.29 6.01 -8.16
CA PHE A 356 11.60 6.66 -8.03
C PHE A 356 11.55 7.89 -7.14
N ALA A 357 10.51 8.74 -7.28
CA ALA A 357 10.26 9.88 -6.41
C ALA A 357 10.22 9.46 -4.94
N CYS A 358 9.49 8.38 -4.64
CA CYS A 358 9.42 7.80 -3.29
C CYS A 358 10.77 7.24 -2.80
N ILE A 359 11.60 6.67 -3.68
CA ILE A 359 12.95 6.21 -3.30
C ILE A 359 13.79 7.40 -2.82
N VAL A 360 13.93 8.43 -3.66
CA VAL A 360 14.80 9.58 -3.36
C VAL A 360 14.26 10.44 -2.23
N ALA A 361 12.94 10.48 -2.03
CA ALA A 361 12.30 11.19 -0.93
C ALA A 361 12.73 10.70 0.47
N ASN A 362 13.35 9.53 0.58
CA ASN A 362 13.96 9.06 1.84
C ASN A 362 15.21 9.87 2.25
N LYS A 363 15.77 10.68 1.34
CA LYS A 363 16.95 11.51 1.56
C LYS A 363 16.56 12.96 1.88
N ASN A 364 17.54 13.79 2.20
CA ASN A 364 17.36 15.22 2.47
C ASN A 364 17.16 16.04 1.17
N VAL A 365 16.11 15.70 0.40
CA VAL A 365 15.86 16.26 -0.94
C VAL A 365 14.46 16.85 -1.06
N LYS A 366 14.32 17.82 -1.95
CA LYS A 366 13.02 18.27 -2.49
C LYS A 366 12.78 17.56 -3.81
N VAL A 367 11.58 17.04 -4.03
CA VAL A 367 11.22 16.35 -5.28
C VAL A 367 10.03 17.05 -5.91
N THR A 368 10.16 17.40 -7.19
CA THR A 368 9.07 17.96 -7.98
C THR A 368 8.80 17.07 -9.19
N ILE A 369 7.58 16.56 -9.34
CA ILE A 369 7.14 15.83 -10.52
C ILE A 369 6.47 16.83 -11.47
N TYR A 370 7.12 17.11 -12.59
CA TYR A 370 6.59 17.96 -13.64
C TYR A 370 5.68 17.14 -14.58
N HIS A 371 4.44 17.59 -14.76
CA HIS A 371 3.51 17.01 -15.73
C HIS A 371 2.63 18.09 -16.37
N PRO A 372 2.45 18.12 -17.70
CA PRO A 372 1.74 19.22 -18.38
C PRO A 372 0.21 19.26 -18.17
N ASP A 373 -0.36 18.24 -17.53
CA ASP A 373 -1.80 18.17 -17.20
C ASP A 373 -2.08 18.85 -15.86
N SER A 374 -2.63 20.07 -15.91
CA SER A 374 -2.91 20.89 -14.74
C SER A 374 -3.98 20.30 -13.82
N GLU A 375 -4.97 19.59 -14.36
CA GLU A 375 -6.04 18.98 -13.56
C GLU A 375 -5.47 17.81 -12.74
N MET A 376 -4.69 16.96 -13.40
CA MET A 376 -3.99 15.86 -12.73
C MET A 376 -3.05 16.36 -11.63
N VAL A 377 -2.28 17.41 -11.90
CA VAL A 377 -1.34 18.03 -10.95
C VAL A 377 -2.10 18.59 -9.74
N ALA A 378 -3.17 19.35 -9.96
CA ALA A 378 -3.97 19.94 -8.88
C ALA A 378 -4.53 18.86 -7.95
N ARG A 379 -5.16 17.83 -8.54
CA ARG A 379 -5.74 16.71 -7.79
C ARG A 379 -4.69 15.89 -7.05
N SER A 380 -3.54 15.62 -7.66
CA SER A 380 -2.46 14.86 -7.01
C SER A 380 -1.87 15.59 -5.80
N ASN A 381 -1.75 16.93 -5.89
CA ASN A 381 -1.31 17.77 -4.78
C ASN A 381 -2.37 17.89 -3.67
N GLU A 382 -3.65 18.02 -4.02
CA GLU A 382 -4.76 18.06 -3.07
C GLU A 382 -4.88 16.75 -2.28
N GLU A 383 -4.88 15.62 -2.99
CA GLU A 383 -5.06 14.30 -2.38
C GLU A 383 -3.75 13.76 -1.75
N ARG A 384 -2.61 14.42 -2.02
CA ARG A 384 -1.25 14.03 -1.61
C ARG A 384 -0.88 12.61 -2.04
N ARG A 385 -1.24 12.27 -3.28
CA ARG A 385 -1.01 10.94 -3.89
C ARG A 385 -0.91 11.04 -5.41
N ASP A 386 -0.34 10.03 -6.04
CA ASP A 386 -0.45 9.86 -7.48
C ASP A 386 -1.79 9.20 -7.82
N ILE A 387 -2.71 9.98 -8.39
CA ILE A 387 -4.08 9.53 -8.65
C ILE A 387 -4.18 8.53 -9.81
N ILE A 388 -3.17 8.45 -10.68
CA ILE A 388 -3.21 7.63 -11.89
C ILE A 388 -2.75 6.20 -11.61
N HIS A 389 -1.61 6.02 -10.94
CA HIS A 389 -1.00 4.70 -10.74
C HIS A 389 -1.10 4.23 -9.29
N TYR A 390 -1.04 5.12 -8.31
CA TYR A 390 -0.98 4.78 -6.89
C TYR A 390 -2.05 5.48 -6.03
N PRO A 391 -3.35 5.34 -6.35
CA PRO A 391 -4.43 6.05 -5.65
C PRO A 391 -4.59 5.63 -4.17
N ILE A 392 -3.91 4.56 -3.75
CA ILE A 392 -3.95 4.08 -2.36
C ILE A 392 -2.83 4.68 -1.53
N TYR A 393 -1.64 4.97 -2.09
CA TYR A 393 -0.48 5.36 -1.31
C TYR A 393 -0.38 6.87 -1.16
N LYS A 394 -0.24 7.35 0.09
CA LYS A 394 0.16 8.73 0.36
C LYS A 394 1.61 8.93 -0.03
N LEU A 395 1.88 10.06 -0.68
CA LEU A 395 3.23 10.45 -1.08
C LEU A 395 3.93 11.26 0.03
N PRO A 396 5.24 11.08 0.20
CA PRO A 396 6.06 11.85 1.13
C PRO A 396 5.82 13.37 1.06
N PRO A 397 5.95 14.10 2.18
CA PRO A 397 5.69 15.54 2.24
C PRO A 397 6.64 16.37 1.37
N ASN A 398 7.83 15.86 1.07
CA ASN A 398 8.84 16.47 0.20
C ASN A 398 8.66 16.16 -1.29
N ILE A 399 7.56 15.54 -1.70
CA ILE A 399 7.14 15.39 -3.10
C ILE A 399 6.00 16.36 -3.39
N GLU A 400 6.11 17.10 -4.49
CA GLU A 400 5.05 17.94 -5.04
C GLU A 400 4.94 17.74 -6.56
N PHE A 401 3.76 18.00 -7.12
CA PHE A 401 3.53 18.04 -8.56
C PHE A 401 3.51 19.49 -9.06
N SER A 402 3.98 19.72 -10.29
CA SER A 402 3.90 21.03 -10.95
C SER A 402 3.57 20.86 -12.43
N ASP A 403 2.70 21.73 -12.94
CA ASP A 403 2.42 21.90 -14.36
C ASP A 403 3.22 23.06 -14.97
N LYS A 404 3.92 23.83 -14.13
CA LYS A 404 4.73 24.97 -14.55
C LYS A 404 6.15 24.52 -14.91
N PRO A 405 6.67 24.86 -16.10
CA PRO A 405 7.99 24.43 -16.54
C PRO A 405 9.15 25.23 -15.92
N ASP A 406 8.86 26.34 -15.23
CA ASP A 406 9.87 27.14 -14.51
C ASP A 406 10.53 26.37 -13.36
N VAL A 407 9.87 25.34 -12.81
CA VAL A 407 10.46 24.46 -11.77
C VAL A 407 11.78 23.82 -12.20
N LEU A 408 11.97 23.62 -13.51
CA LEU A 408 13.19 23.05 -14.09
C LEU A 408 14.43 23.96 -13.91
N GLU A 409 14.25 25.27 -13.72
CA GLU A 409 15.37 26.20 -13.54
C GLU A 409 16.13 25.94 -12.24
N SER A 410 15.44 25.48 -11.21
CA SER A 410 15.99 25.24 -9.87
C SER A 410 16.42 23.79 -9.62
N ALA A 411 16.32 22.92 -10.63
CA ALA A 411 16.69 21.51 -10.50
C ALA A 411 18.20 21.36 -10.30
N THR A 412 18.60 20.47 -9.40
CA THR A 412 20.00 20.03 -9.24
C THR A 412 20.24 18.66 -9.88
N LEU A 413 19.18 17.88 -10.11
CA LEU A 413 19.15 16.62 -10.85
C LEU A 413 17.83 16.51 -11.60
N PHE A 414 17.89 16.15 -12.88
CA PHE A 414 16.73 15.77 -13.68
C PHE A 414 16.54 14.26 -13.70
N VAL A 415 15.28 13.83 -13.69
CA VAL A 415 14.91 12.43 -13.93
C VAL A 415 13.98 12.39 -15.13
N GLN A 416 14.36 11.65 -16.17
CA GLN A 416 13.47 11.36 -17.27
C GLN A 416 12.50 10.24 -16.86
N GLY A 417 11.24 10.60 -16.59
CA GLY A 417 10.14 9.75 -16.17
C GLY A 417 8.96 9.61 -17.16
N THR A 418 9.06 10.23 -18.35
CA THR A 418 8.02 10.24 -19.40
C THR A 418 8.09 8.98 -20.26
N ASN A 419 6.94 8.38 -20.60
CA ASN A 419 6.92 7.18 -21.44
C ASN A 419 7.50 7.43 -22.83
N PRO A 420 8.06 6.42 -23.52
CA PRO A 420 8.74 6.64 -24.79
C PRO A 420 7.86 7.24 -25.90
N TRP A 421 6.57 6.91 -25.96
CA TRP A 421 5.61 7.45 -26.93
C TRP A 421 5.11 8.87 -26.61
N GLU A 422 5.34 9.36 -25.39
CA GLU A 422 5.00 10.72 -24.94
C GLU A 422 6.20 11.68 -25.03
N PHE A 423 7.40 11.15 -25.28
CA PHE A 423 8.67 11.87 -25.20
C PHE A 423 8.65 13.20 -25.97
N ASP A 424 8.36 13.16 -27.26
CA ASP A 424 8.40 14.35 -28.13
C ASP A 424 7.39 15.41 -27.69
N ALA A 425 6.19 15.00 -27.28
CA ALA A 425 5.11 15.89 -26.88
C ALA A 425 5.44 16.65 -25.58
N VAL A 426 6.16 16.01 -24.64
CA VAL A 426 6.56 16.61 -23.36
C VAL A 426 7.85 17.41 -23.51
N TYR A 427 8.89 16.82 -24.09
CA TYR A 427 10.23 17.42 -24.10
C TYR A 427 10.36 18.63 -25.02
N SER A 428 9.58 18.69 -26.11
CA SER A 428 9.56 19.86 -26.99
C SER A 428 9.18 21.16 -26.26
N LYS A 429 8.31 21.06 -25.24
CA LYS A 429 7.82 22.22 -24.45
C LYS A 429 8.83 22.72 -23.42
N ILE A 430 9.74 21.86 -22.96
CA ILE A 430 10.68 22.17 -21.86
C ILE A 430 12.14 22.24 -22.32
N ARG A 431 12.41 22.00 -23.61
CA ARG A 431 13.75 21.99 -24.21
C ARG A 431 14.63 23.15 -23.77
N THR A 432 14.12 24.38 -23.85
CA THR A 432 14.89 25.59 -23.53
C THR A 432 15.36 25.61 -22.07
N TYR A 433 14.54 25.11 -21.14
CA TYR A 433 14.92 25.01 -19.72
C TYR A 433 16.05 24.00 -19.52
N LEU A 434 15.94 22.83 -20.15
CA LEU A 434 16.95 21.76 -20.09
C LEU A 434 18.29 22.14 -20.72
N GLN A 435 18.25 23.00 -21.75
CA GLN A 435 19.45 23.53 -22.39
C GLN A 435 20.14 24.60 -21.54
N LYS A 436 19.38 25.41 -20.78
CA LYS A 436 19.94 26.44 -19.89
C LYS A 436 20.48 25.85 -18.59
N ASN A 437 19.73 24.99 -17.92
CA ASN A 437 20.16 24.34 -16.70
C ASN A 437 21.04 23.12 -17.05
N LYS A 438 22.31 23.14 -16.61
CA LYS A 438 23.32 22.10 -16.92
C LYS A 438 23.38 20.94 -15.91
N SER A 439 22.40 20.82 -15.03
CA SER A 439 22.34 19.70 -14.07
C SER A 439 22.33 18.33 -14.74
N PRO A 440 22.85 17.28 -14.07
CA PRO A 440 22.80 15.90 -14.56
C PRO A 440 21.35 15.44 -14.82
N MET A 441 21.20 14.47 -15.72
CA MET A 441 19.92 13.85 -16.04
C MET A 441 20.03 12.33 -16.05
N VAL A 442 19.12 11.66 -15.35
CA VAL A 442 19.06 10.20 -15.29
C VAL A 442 17.77 9.68 -15.93
N ASN A 443 17.89 8.74 -16.87
CA ASN A 443 16.74 8.03 -17.42
C ASN A 443 16.37 6.81 -16.56
N VAL A 444 15.10 6.68 -16.21
CA VAL A 444 14.54 5.53 -15.47
C VAL A 444 13.50 4.77 -16.29
N ILE A 445 13.25 5.20 -17.53
CA ILE A 445 12.24 4.64 -18.43
C ILE A 445 12.88 3.63 -19.37
N LYS A 446 12.16 2.53 -19.58
CA LYS A 446 12.54 1.42 -20.45
C LYS A 446 11.67 1.45 -21.70
N GLY A 447 12.27 1.21 -22.86
CA GLY A 447 11.57 1.12 -24.14
C GLY A 447 12.24 1.97 -25.23
N PHE A 448 11.70 1.85 -26.44
CA PHE A 448 12.17 2.60 -27.59
C PHE A 448 11.29 3.83 -27.83
N THR A 449 11.88 4.96 -28.20
CA THR A 449 11.18 6.14 -28.72
C THR A 449 10.85 5.97 -30.21
N GLY A 450 10.02 6.84 -30.77
CA GLY A 450 9.71 6.83 -32.22
C GLY A 450 10.82 7.38 -33.12
N SER A 451 11.98 7.77 -32.56
CA SER A 451 13.05 8.41 -33.31
C SER A 451 13.84 7.41 -34.19
N LYS A 452 14.71 7.93 -35.06
CA LYS A 452 15.61 7.09 -35.88
C LYS A 452 16.66 6.33 -35.06
N LYS A 453 16.97 6.79 -33.85
CA LYS A 453 17.91 6.12 -32.93
C LYS A 453 17.17 5.20 -31.96
N GLY A 454 15.94 5.56 -31.61
CA GLY A 454 15.03 4.78 -30.78
C GLY A 454 15.40 4.76 -29.29
N LEU A 455 16.55 5.27 -28.86
CA LEU A 455 16.97 5.27 -27.45
C LEU A 455 16.86 6.66 -26.83
N ILE A 456 16.45 6.71 -25.56
CA ILE A 456 16.10 7.95 -24.86
C ILE A 456 17.32 8.86 -24.67
N LEU A 457 18.47 8.31 -24.23
CA LEU A 457 19.66 9.14 -24.03
C LEU A 457 20.23 9.70 -25.33
N GLU A 458 20.14 8.92 -26.41
CA GLU A 458 20.49 9.33 -27.76
C GLU A 458 19.60 10.49 -28.23
N ASP A 459 18.29 10.42 -27.97
CA ASP A 459 17.36 11.50 -28.31
C ASP A 459 17.59 12.76 -27.47
N LEU A 460 17.85 12.61 -26.18
CA LEU A 460 18.24 13.74 -25.30
C LEU A 460 19.49 14.44 -25.83
N ASN A 461 20.50 13.69 -26.25
CA ASN A 461 21.74 14.26 -26.77
C ASN A 461 21.57 14.85 -28.19
N GLU A 462 21.02 14.09 -29.13
CA GLU A 462 21.03 14.46 -30.56
C GLU A 462 19.88 15.39 -30.94
N LEU A 463 18.68 15.19 -30.38
CA LEU A 463 17.50 15.99 -30.73
C LEU A 463 17.36 17.22 -29.83
N LEU A 464 17.67 17.07 -28.54
CA LEU A 464 17.50 18.12 -27.54
C LEU A 464 18.80 18.86 -27.20
N LEU A 465 19.95 18.39 -27.70
CA LEU A 465 21.28 19.01 -27.51
C LEU A 465 21.69 19.08 -26.03
N ILE A 466 21.38 18.03 -25.27
CA ILE A 466 21.83 17.85 -23.89
C ILE A 466 23.20 17.17 -23.89
N GLU A 467 24.18 17.73 -23.18
CA GLU A 467 25.55 17.23 -23.17
C GLU A 467 25.62 15.78 -22.62
N ARG A 468 26.36 14.90 -23.31
CA ARG A 468 26.44 13.46 -22.95
C ARG A 468 26.95 13.25 -21.55
N GLU A 469 27.91 14.05 -21.11
CA GLU A 469 28.57 13.99 -19.80
C GLU A 469 27.59 14.20 -18.64
N ARG A 470 26.39 14.73 -18.93
CA ARG A 470 25.31 14.90 -17.95
C ARG A 470 24.39 13.69 -17.85
N LEU A 471 24.47 12.74 -18.80
CA LEU A 471 23.47 11.70 -18.98
C LEU A 471 23.87 10.39 -18.30
N ALA A 472 22.91 9.82 -17.57
CA ALA A 472 23.00 8.51 -16.96
C ALA A 472 21.71 7.70 -17.20
N VAL A 473 21.79 6.39 -17.06
CA VAL A 473 20.66 5.47 -17.12
C VAL A 473 20.65 4.58 -15.90
N VAL A 474 19.46 4.35 -15.38
CA VAL A 474 19.18 3.44 -14.27
C VAL A 474 18.20 2.37 -14.75
N SER A 475 18.60 1.11 -14.65
CA SER A 475 17.75 -0.03 -15.03
C SER A 475 18.01 -1.21 -14.11
N GLY A 476 17.04 -2.11 -14.00
CA GLY A 476 17.15 -3.27 -13.12
C GLY A 476 15.85 -4.04 -12.99
N ALA A 477 15.97 -5.26 -12.47
CA ALA A 477 14.86 -6.16 -12.19
C ALA A 477 14.03 -5.69 -10.99
N CYS A 478 13.00 -4.89 -11.26
CA CYS A 478 12.09 -4.39 -10.25
C CYS A 478 10.69 -4.11 -10.80
N TYR A 479 9.70 -4.17 -9.92
CA TYR A 479 8.36 -3.67 -10.18
C TYR A 479 8.14 -2.37 -9.42
N PRO A 480 7.68 -1.29 -10.08
CA PRO A 480 7.33 -0.04 -9.42
C PRO A 480 6.38 -0.24 -8.22
N ASP A 481 5.41 -1.15 -8.36
CA ASP A 481 4.43 -1.44 -7.32
C ASP A 481 5.09 -2.08 -6.08
N GLN A 482 6.05 -2.97 -6.30
CA GLN A 482 6.82 -3.59 -5.21
C GLN A 482 7.78 -2.61 -4.52
N ILE A 483 8.29 -1.61 -5.26
CA ILE A 483 9.05 -0.49 -4.69
C ILE A 483 8.15 0.37 -3.80
N MET A 484 6.93 0.68 -4.25
CA MET A 484 5.94 1.41 -3.44
C MET A 484 5.54 0.62 -2.19
N GLU A 485 5.57 -0.70 -2.26
CA GLU A 485 5.42 -1.60 -1.10
C GLU A 485 6.70 -1.77 -0.26
N ARG A 486 7.80 -1.11 -0.63
CA ARG A 486 9.11 -1.22 0.03
C ARG A 486 9.64 -2.65 0.15
N LYS A 487 9.35 -3.47 -0.86
CA LYS A 487 9.98 -4.78 -1.02
C LYS A 487 11.41 -4.59 -1.54
N ILE A 488 12.27 -5.57 -1.27
CA ILE A 488 13.66 -5.54 -1.72
C ILE A 488 13.69 -5.45 -3.25
N SER A 489 14.44 -4.49 -3.77
CA SER A 489 14.62 -4.20 -5.19
C SER A 489 16.06 -3.75 -5.44
N GLY A 490 16.46 -3.70 -6.71
CA GLY A 490 17.80 -3.21 -7.05
C GLY A 490 17.90 -2.64 -8.45
N PHE A 491 18.90 -1.77 -8.61
CA PHE A 491 19.20 -1.10 -9.86
C PHE A 491 20.68 -1.19 -10.20
N GLU A 492 20.96 -1.11 -11.48
CA GLU A 492 22.25 -0.82 -12.07
C GLU A 492 22.28 0.58 -12.66
N ILE A 493 23.40 1.27 -12.48
CA ILE A 493 23.68 2.59 -13.05
C ILE A 493 24.75 2.45 -14.13
N SER A 494 24.51 3.08 -15.27
CA SER A 494 25.55 3.39 -16.26
C SER A 494 25.48 4.86 -16.61
N ALA A 495 26.63 5.49 -16.87
CA ALA A 495 26.71 6.91 -17.20
C ALA A 495 27.81 7.16 -18.24
N PHE A 496 27.67 8.23 -19.02
CA PHE A 496 28.77 8.65 -19.90
C PHE A 496 29.96 9.20 -19.10
N GLU A 497 29.69 9.77 -17.93
CA GLU A 497 30.67 10.32 -17.01
C GLU A 497 30.63 9.55 -15.69
N ASP A 498 31.73 8.87 -15.34
CA ASP A 498 31.79 7.95 -14.20
C ASP A 498 31.54 8.66 -12.86
N SER A 499 31.86 9.96 -12.77
CA SER A 499 31.66 10.75 -11.55
C SER A 499 30.18 10.91 -11.14
N LEU A 500 29.23 10.67 -12.06
CA LEU A 500 27.80 10.65 -11.75
C LEU A 500 27.37 9.42 -10.95
N ILE A 501 28.09 8.31 -11.10
CA ILE A 501 27.68 7.00 -10.56
C ILE A 501 27.66 6.98 -9.02
N PRO A 502 28.71 7.44 -8.30
CA PRO A 502 28.69 7.47 -6.84
C PRO A 502 27.54 8.32 -6.29
N LYS A 503 27.30 9.50 -6.88
CA LYS A 503 26.21 10.41 -6.50
C LYS A 503 24.84 9.74 -6.65
N LEU A 504 24.58 9.17 -7.82
CA LEU A 504 23.30 8.48 -8.09
C LEU A 504 23.14 7.25 -7.20
N LYS A 505 24.21 6.48 -6.96
CA LYS A 505 24.18 5.32 -6.08
C LYS A 505 23.79 5.69 -4.65
N GLU A 506 24.36 6.76 -4.11
CA GLU A 506 24.05 7.27 -2.76
C GLU A 506 22.61 7.74 -2.64
N LEU A 507 22.13 8.50 -3.64
CA LEU A 507 20.77 9.03 -3.69
C LEU A 507 19.72 7.91 -3.75
N LEU A 508 20.00 6.84 -4.51
CA LEU A 508 19.04 5.75 -4.78
C LEU A 508 19.09 4.60 -3.78
N SER A 509 20.21 4.43 -3.06
CA SER A 509 20.35 3.32 -2.12
C SER A 509 19.72 3.63 -0.77
N ASN A 510 18.90 2.69 -0.28
CA ASN A 510 18.31 2.68 1.05
C ASN A 510 18.14 1.21 1.52
N ASN A 511 17.44 0.92 2.63
CA ASN A 511 17.37 -0.46 3.14
C ASN A 511 16.55 -1.44 2.29
N TYR A 512 15.79 -0.96 1.31
CA TYR A 512 14.96 -1.82 0.45
C TYR A 512 15.31 -1.67 -1.04
N VAL A 513 16.08 -0.65 -1.43
CA VAL A 513 16.60 -0.49 -2.79
C VAL A 513 18.13 -0.51 -2.75
N PHE A 514 18.71 -1.50 -3.43
CA PHE A 514 20.15 -1.67 -3.52
C PHE A 514 20.64 -1.30 -4.91
N THR A 515 21.35 -0.17 -5.01
CA THR A 515 21.85 0.33 -6.29
C THR A 515 23.35 0.06 -6.43
N ARG A 516 23.77 -0.37 -7.61
CA ARG A 516 25.17 -0.65 -7.95
C ARG A 516 25.53 -0.13 -9.35
N PRO A 517 26.81 0.02 -9.69
CA PRO A 517 27.21 0.19 -11.09
C PRO A 517 26.82 -1.03 -11.92
N ALA A 518 26.50 -0.82 -13.20
CA ALA A 518 26.38 -1.89 -14.19
C ALA A 518 27.71 -2.63 -14.38
N ILE A 519 27.67 -3.84 -14.97
CA ILE A 519 28.87 -4.64 -15.27
C ILE A 519 29.87 -3.82 -16.11
N ASN A 520 29.38 -3.13 -17.13
CA ASN A 520 30.12 -2.09 -17.82
C ASN A 520 29.49 -0.73 -17.50
N SER A 521 30.14 0.04 -16.62
CA SER A 521 29.60 1.28 -16.07
C SER A 521 29.49 2.44 -17.07
N ARG A 522 30.14 2.32 -18.24
CA ARG A 522 30.10 3.31 -19.33
C ARG A 522 29.18 2.89 -20.48
N ASP A 523 28.71 1.65 -20.49
CA ASP A 523 27.83 1.15 -21.55
C ASP A 523 26.37 1.55 -21.30
N THR A 524 26.07 2.82 -21.50
CA THR A 524 24.72 3.36 -21.32
C THR A 524 23.74 2.76 -22.33
N LYS A 525 24.22 2.37 -23.52
CA LYS A 525 23.44 1.71 -24.55
C LYS A 525 23.01 0.31 -24.13
N GLY A 526 23.93 -0.55 -23.70
CA GLY A 526 23.59 -1.91 -23.25
C GLY A 526 22.58 -1.90 -22.11
N VAL A 527 22.70 -0.98 -21.15
CA VAL A 527 21.73 -0.85 -20.05
C VAL A 527 20.34 -0.41 -20.54
N GLN A 528 20.26 0.56 -21.47
CA GLN A 528 18.98 0.97 -22.08
C GLN A 528 18.36 -0.19 -22.90
N LEU A 529 19.18 -0.88 -23.70
CA LEU A 529 18.77 -1.96 -24.59
C LEU A 529 18.30 -3.19 -23.83
N GLY A 530 18.97 -3.57 -22.74
CA GLY A 530 18.51 -4.64 -21.85
C GLY A 530 17.08 -4.37 -21.36
N GLY A 531 16.81 -3.15 -20.88
CA GLY A 531 15.49 -2.73 -20.43
C GLY A 531 14.43 -2.65 -21.54
N ALA A 532 14.81 -2.19 -22.74
CA ALA A 532 13.88 -1.99 -23.86
C ALA A 532 13.55 -3.30 -24.60
N LEU A 533 14.54 -4.16 -24.84
CA LEU A 533 14.34 -5.42 -25.56
C LEU A 533 13.61 -6.44 -24.69
N LYS A 534 13.90 -6.49 -23.38
CA LYS A 534 13.25 -7.46 -22.48
C LYS A 534 11.72 -7.38 -22.48
N THR A 535 11.12 -6.20 -22.72
CA THR A 535 9.66 -6.05 -22.81
C THR A 535 9.10 -6.66 -24.10
N ILE A 536 9.84 -6.59 -25.20
CA ILE A 536 9.48 -7.26 -26.47
C ILE A 536 9.53 -8.77 -26.29
N TYR A 537 10.61 -9.29 -25.68
CA TYR A 537 10.75 -10.72 -25.44
C TYR A 537 9.78 -11.26 -24.38
N ALA A 538 9.41 -10.46 -23.38
CA ALA A 538 8.35 -10.82 -22.44
C ALA A 538 7.00 -11.00 -23.15
N LEU A 539 6.67 -10.09 -24.07
CA LEU A 539 5.47 -10.22 -24.91
C LEU A 539 5.52 -11.49 -25.75
N ALA A 540 6.65 -11.74 -26.44
CA ALA A 540 6.84 -12.96 -27.21
C ALA A 540 6.73 -14.23 -26.34
N MET A 541 7.23 -14.19 -25.10
CA MET A 541 7.13 -15.30 -24.14
C MET A 541 5.68 -15.58 -23.76
N GLY A 542 4.88 -14.52 -23.57
CA GLY A 542 3.44 -14.64 -23.33
C GLY A 542 2.69 -15.31 -24.48
N LEU A 543 3.02 -14.95 -25.73
CA LEU A 543 2.45 -15.61 -26.90
C LEU A 543 2.75 -17.12 -26.87
N VAL A 544 4.03 -17.47 -26.70
CA VAL A 544 4.48 -18.86 -26.66
C VAL A 544 3.85 -19.64 -25.50
N GLU A 545 3.73 -19.03 -24.32
CA GLU A 545 3.02 -19.62 -23.18
C GLU A 545 1.56 -19.91 -23.52
N GLY A 546 0.84 -18.94 -24.09
CA GLY A 546 -0.57 -19.12 -24.43
C GLY A 546 -0.78 -20.20 -25.49
N TYR A 547 0.09 -20.26 -26.51
CA TYR A 547 0.08 -21.34 -27.51
C TYR A 547 0.28 -22.71 -26.87
N PHE A 548 1.36 -22.92 -26.12
CA PHE A 548 1.62 -24.23 -25.53
C PHE A 548 0.58 -24.63 -24.49
N LYS A 549 0.02 -23.69 -23.73
CA LYS A 549 -1.09 -24.00 -22.82
C LYS A 549 -2.37 -24.40 -23.55
N ARG A 550 -2.67 -23.79 -24.72
CA ARG A 550 -3.80 -24.19 -25.56
C ARG A 550 -3.60 -25.59 -26.15
N GLU A 551 -2.42 -25.85 -26.72
CA GLU A 551 -2.14 -27.10 -27.46
C GLU A 551 -1.85 -28.31 -26.56
N LEU A 552 -1.09 -28.10 -25.47
CA LEU A 552 -0.62 -29.20 -24.60
C LEU A 552 -1.41 -29.29 -23.29
N GLY A 553 -2.12 -28.24 -22.91
CA GLY A 553 -2.80 -28.14 -21.62
C GLY A 553 -1.84 -28.02 -20.42
N GLY A 554 -2.39 -27.61 -19.27
CA GLY A 554 -1.67 -27.66 -17.99
C GLY A 554 -0.53 -26.63 -17.83
N ASN A 555 0.44 -26.97 -16.98
CA ASN A 555 1.62 -26.15 -16.72
C ASN A 555 2.70 -26.42 -17.78
N VAL A 556 3.25 -25.36 -18.39
CA VAL A 556 4.26 -25.41 -19.46
C VAL A 556 5.62 -24.84 -19.04
N ASP A 557 5.89 -24.70 -17.74
CA ASP A 557 7.10 -24.07 -17.20
C ASP A 557 8.39 -24.65 -17.80
N ASN A 558 8.53 -25.98 -17.87
CA ASN A 558 9.73 -26.62 -18.43
C ASN A 558 10.02 -26.15 -19.87
N THR A 559 8.97 -26.01 -20.69
CA THR A 559 9.07 -25.52 -22.07
C THR A 559 9.53 -24.07 -22.09
N LEU A 560 8.92 -23.21 -21.26
CA LEU A 560 9.26 -21.78 -21.20
C LEU A 560 10.70 -21.57 -20.72
N PHE A 561 11.14 -22.30 -19.69
CA PHE A 561 12.52 -22.23 -19.22
C PHE A 561 13.51 -22.70 -20.29
N HIS A 562 13.22 -23.79 -21.01
CA HIS A 562 14.09 -24.27 -22.09
C HIS A 562 14.22 -23.23 -23.21
N LEU A 563 13.12 -22.59 -23.61
CA LEU A 563 13.10 -21.57 -24.65
C LEU A 563 13.75 -20.26 -24.20
N SER A 564 13.71 -19.93 -22.91
CA SER A 564 14.21 -18.64 -22.40
C SER A 564 15.69 -18.38 -22.70
N ASN A 565 16.52 -19.41 -22.77
CA ASN A 565 17.93 -19.26 -23.18
C ASN A 565 18.06 -18.73 -24.61
N ARG A 566 17.22 -19.21 -25.53
CA ARG A 566 17.20 -18.72 -26.92
C ARG A 566 16.67 -17.30 -27.03
N PHE A 567 15.61 -17.00 -26.28
CA PHE A 567 15.06 -15.65 -26.17
C PHE A 567 16.12 -14.66 -25.68
N PHE A 568 16.83 -15.03 -24.61
CA PHE A 568 17.89 -14.19 -24.08
C PHE A 568 19.05 -14.03 -25.07
N ASN A 569 19.50 -15.11 -25.73
CA ASN A 569 20.59 -15.02 -26.72
C ASN A 569 20.22 -14.16 -27.94
N GLU A 570 19.00 -14.28 -28.45
CA GLU A 570 18.51 -13.41 -29.54
C GLU A 570 18.43 -11.95 -29.07
N MET A 571 17.95 -11.71 -27.84
CA MET A 571 17.90 -10.38 -27.22
C MET A 571 19.29 -9.75 -27.14
N VAL A 572 20.29 -10.49 -26.67
CA VAL A 572 21.68 -10.02 -26.61
C VAL A 572 22.22 -9.74 -28.00
N SER A 573 21.97 -10.64 -28.97
CA SER A 573 22.40 -10.46 -30.37
C SER A 573 21.87 -9.15 -30.99
N ILE A 574 20.57 -8.88 -30.81
CA ILE A 574 19.96 -7.62 -31.26
C ILE A 574 20.52 -6.42 -30.49
N GLY A 575 20.74 -6.55 -29.18
CA GLY A 575 21.35 -5.51 -28.36
C GLY A 575 22.76 -5.13 -28.84
N VAL A 576 23.58 -6.12 -29.18
CA VAL A 576 24.92 -5.90 -29.75
C VAL A 576 24.84 -5.26 -31.13
N LEU A 577 23.89 -5.68 -31.97
CA LEU A 577 23.65 -5.07 -33.28
C LEU A 577 23.32 -3.56 -33.16
N LEU A 578 22.63 -3.18 -32.09
CA LEU A 578 22.28 -1.79 -31.75
C LEU A 578 23.38 -1.04 -31.00
N GLY A 579 24.53 -1.69 -30.75
CA GLY A 579 25.74 -1.08 -30.20
C GLY A 579 25.87 -1.14 -28.68
N GLY A 580 25.18 -2.06 -28.00
CA GLY A 580 25.43 -2.40 -26.60
C GLY A 580 26.59 -3.40 -26.44
N ASP A 581 27.26 -3.38 -25.28
CA ASP A 581 28.28 -4.36 -24.93
C ASP A 581 27.63 -5.66 -24.46
N PRO A 582 28.01 -6.84 -25.01
CA PRO A 582 27.42 -8.12 -24.64
C PRO A 582 27.56 -8.44 -23.14
N THR A 583 28.63 -7.96 -22.48
CA THR A 583 28.86 -8.23 -21.05
C THR A 583 27.85 -7.54 -20.15
N THR A 584 27.34 -6.36 -20.55
CA THR A 584 26.33 -5.59 -19.82
C THR A 584 25.05 -6.39 -19.61
N PHE A 585 24.67 -7.21 -20.60
CA PHE A 585 23.45 -8.02 -20.52
C PHE A 585 23.50 -9.10 -19.45
N ASN A 586 24.67 -9.46 -18.91
CA ASN A 586 24.76 -10.41 -17.80
C ASN A 586 24.35 -9.81 -16.44
N GLY A 587 24.13 -8.49 -16.38
CA GLY A 587 23.77 -7.77 -15.16
C GLY A 587 22.28 -7.77 -14.83
N LEU A 588 21.91 -6.99 -13.82
CA LEU A 588 20.53 -6.76 -13.40
C LEU A 588 19.69 -6.07 -14.46
N SER A 589 20.30 -5.20 -15.27
CA SER A 589 19.64 -4.48 -16.35
C SER A 589 19.35 -5.35 -17.60
N GLY A 590 20.00 -6.52 -17.71
CA GLY A 590 19.80 -7.48 -18.78
C GLY A 590 19.14 -8.77 -18.28
N MET A 591 19.95 -9.77 -17.92
CA MET A 591 19.54 -11.14 -17.59
C MET A 591 18.49 -11.18 -16.48
N THR A 592 18.73 -10.49 -15.36
CA THR A 592 17.80 -10.56 -14.22
C THR A 592 16.47 -9.87 -14.54
N ASP A 593 16.48 -8.73 -15.25
CA ASP A 593 15.25 -8.03 -15.64
C ASP A 593 14.49 -8.80 -16.73
N PHE A 594 15.21 -9.46 -17.64
CA PHE A 594 14.63 -10.41 -18.60
C PHE A 594 13.94 -11.57 -17.89
N MET A 595 14.60 -12.23 -16.93
CA MET A 595 13.99 -13.29 -16.14
C MET A 595 12.75 -12.81 -15.40
N LEU A 596 12.84 -11.64 -14.73
CA LEU A 596 11.69 -11.07 -14.04
C LEU A 596 10.53 -10.78 -15.01
N ALA A 597 10.81 -10.25 -16.20
CA ALA A 597 9.79 -9.92 -17.20
C ALA A 597 9.15 -11.14 -17.86
N CYS A 598 9.92 -12.21 -18.08
CA CYS A 598 9.44 -13.44 -18.72
C CYS A 598 8.75 -14.38 -17.72
N PHE A 599 9.15 -14.37 -16.44
CA PHE A 599 8.67 -15.37 -15.46
C PHE A 599 7.89 -14.78 -14.29
N GLY A 600 8.03 -13.49 -14.01
CA GLY A 600 7.30 -12.84 -12.93
C GLY A 600 5.82 -12.69 -13.23
N SER A 601 5.02 -12.70 -12.16
CA SER A 601 3.55 -12.64 -12.20
C SER A 601 3.00 -11.28 -12.66
N ASP A 602 3.76 -10.20 -12.49
CA ASP A 602 3.25 -8.82 -12.56
C ASP A 602 3.64 -8.10 -13.86
N THR A 603 3.72 -8.83 -14.98
CA THR A 603 4.30 -8.33 -16.23
C THR A 603 3.23 -8.04 -17.29
N ARG A 604 2.99 -6.75 -17.54
CA ARG A 604 1.97 -6.29 -18.51
C ARG A 604 2.23 -6.82 -19.93
N ASP A 605 3.49 -6.87 -20.35
CA ASP A 605 3.88 -7.31 -21.69
C ASP A 605 3.67 -8.82 -21.92
N ARG A 606 4.08 -9.68 -20.98
CA ARG A 606 3.80 -11.11 -21.06
C ARG A 606 2.31 -11.38 -21.04
N LYS A 607 1.56 -10.72 -20.15
CA LYS A 607 0.11 -10.83 -20.12
C LYS A 607 -0.51 -10.41 -21.46
N TYR A 608 -0.02 -9.34 -22.07
CA TYR A 608 -0.47 -8.91 -23.39
C TYR A 608 -0.32 -10.02 -24.43
N GLY A 609 0.86 -10.64 -24.51
CA GLY A 609 1.10 -11.77 -25.42
C GLY A 609 0.23 -12.98 -25.09
N TYR A 610 0.10 -13.31 -23.81
CA TYR A 610 -0.73 -14.42 -23.34
C TYR A 610 -2.20 -14.25 -23.74
N ASP A 611 -2.79 -13.10 -23.44
CA ASP A 611 -4.18 -12.80 -23.76
C ASP A 611 -4.42 -12.85 -25.28
N LEU A 612 -3.46 -12.36 -26.08
CA LEU A 612 -3.53 -12.40 -27.55
C LEU A 612 -3.53 -13.84 -28.09
N ALA A 613 -2.75 -14.74 -27.49
CA ALA A 613 -2.73 -16.16 -27.87
C ALA A 613 -4.07 -16.87 -27.58
N TYR A 614 -4.90 -16.33 -26.68
CA TYR A 614 -6.28 -16.76 -26.44
C TYR A 614 -7.32 -15.95 -27.25
N GLY A 615 -6.88 -15.19 -28.26
CA GLY A 615 -7.76 -14.42 -29.14
C GLY A 615 -8.26 -13.10 -28.54
N THR A 616 -7.76 -12.70 -27.37
CA THR A 616 -8.14 -11.44 -26.72
C THR A 616 -7.08 -10.38 -27.02
N ARG A 617 -7.42 -9.37 -27.82
CA ARG A 617 -6.49 -8.25 -28.10
C ARG A 617 -6.60 -7.19 -27.00
N PRO A 618 -5.54 -6.92 -26.22
CA PRO A 618 -5.60 -5.89 -25.19
C PRO A 618 -5.66 -4.48 -25.79
N GLU A 619 -6.47 -3.59 -25.21
CA GLU A 619 -6.63 -2.20 -25.69
C GLU A 619 -5.45 -1.30 -25.30
N LYS A 620 -4.78 -1.60 -24.18
CA LYS A 620 -3.74 -0.75 -23.61
C LYS A 620 -2.39 -1.02 -24.25
N ILE A 621 -1.77 0.04 -24.78
CA ILE A 621 -0.40 0.02 -25.30
C ILE A 621 0.58 -0.31 -24.17
N THR A 622 1.52 -1.21 -24.44
CA THR A 622 2.63 -1.57 -23.56
C THR A 622 3.99 -1.24 -24.20
N ASN A 623 5.06 -1.23 -23.41
CA ASN A 623 6.42 -0.98 -23.91
C ASN A 623 6.85 -2.06 -24.92
N GLY A 624 6.50 -3.33 -24.70
CA GLY A 624 6.77 -4.43 -25.61
C GLY A 624 6.02 -4.27 -26.93
N PHE A 625 4.74 -3.91 -26.90
CA PHE A 625 3.96 -3.64 -28.11
C PHE A 625 4.55 -2.48 -28.92
N TYR A 626 4.81 -1.34 -28.26
CA TYR A 626 5.36 -0.16 -28.92
C TYR A 626 6.79 -0.42 -29.44
N GLY A 627 7.63 -1.08 -28.63
CA GLY A 627 8.98 -1.46 -29.01
C GLY A 627 9.00 -2.38 -30.24
N LEU A 628 8.11 -3.38 -30.27
CA LEU A 628 7.99 -4.28 -31.42
C LEU A 628 7.56 -3.55 -32.70
N LYS A 629 6.71 -2.52 -32.59
CA LYS A 629 6.31 -1.66 -33.71
C LYS A 629 7.49 -0.82 -34.25
N VAL A 630 8.36 -0.34 -33.37
CA VAL A 630 9.46 0.57 -33.74
C VAL A 630 10.72 -0.18 -34.19
N LEU A 631 11.00 -1.36 -33.63
CA LEU A 631 12.23 -2.11 -33.86
C LEU A 631 12.62 -2.31 -35.35
N PRO A 632 11.70 -2.57 -36.29
CA PRO A 632 12.04 -2.67 -37.72
C PRO A 632 12.63 -1.39 -38.34
N ASN A 633 12.42 -0.22 -37.71
CA ASN A 633 13.02 1.04 -38.16
C ASN A 633 14.47 1.19 -37.68
N LEU A 634 14.88 0.41 -36.67
CA LEU A 634 16.19 0.47 -36.04
C LEU A 634 17.14 -0.60 -36.56
N ILE A 635 16.60 -1.77 -36.93
CA ILE A 635 17.36 -2.89 -37.48
C ILE A 635 16.65 -3.50 -38.68
N GLN A 636 17.44 -4.11 -39.57
CA GLN A 636 16.88 -5.00 -40.58
C GLN A 636 16.51 -6.34 -39.92
N LEU A 637 15.20 -6.56 -39.70
CA LEU A 637 14.71 -7.83 -39.20
C LEU A 637 14.96 -8.94 -40.23
N ASP A 638 15.51 -10.06 -39.77
CA ASP A 638 15.82 -11.24 -40.56
C ASP A 638 15.24 -12.46 -39.82
N GLU A 639 14.39 -13.23 -40.48
CA GLU A 639 13.64 -14.31 -39.83
C GLU A 639 14.53 -15.48 -39.39
N LYS A 640 15.71 -15.64 -39.99
CA LYS A 640 16.64 -16.72 -39.63
C LYS A 640 17.50 -16.34 -38.42
N ARG A 641 17.89 -15.07 -38.32
CA ARG A 641 18.71 -14.53 -37.23
C ARG A 641 17.88 -14.07 -36.04
N HIS A 642 16.66 -13.59 -36.27
CA HIS A 642 15.76 -13.03 -35.27
C HIS A 642 14.39 -13.73 -35.28
N PRO A 643 14.33 -15.08 -35.22
CA PRO A 643 13.09 -15.83 -35.40
C PRO A 643 11.99 -15.47 -34.38
N ILE A 644 12.37 -15.18 -33.13
CA ILE A 644 11.40 -14.90 -32.07
C ILE A 644 10.76 -13.53 -32.28
N VAL A 645 11.58 -12.48 -32.43
CA VAL A 645 11.08 -11.12 -32.65
C VAL A 645 10.33 -10.99 -33.97
N ALA A 646 10.82 -11.63 -35.04
CA ALA A 646 10.12 -11.62 -36.33
C ALA A 646 8.74 -12.28 -36.24
N SER A 647 8.64 -13.41 -35.53
CA SER A 647 7.36 -14.09 -35.30
C SER A 647 6.41 -13.24 -34.46
N ALA A 648 6.91 -12.63 -33.38
CA ALA A 648 6.12 -11.70 -32.58
C ALA A 648 5.61 -10.52 -33.43
N TYR A 649 6.46 -9.95 -34.30
CA TYR A 649 6.10 -8.84 -35.17
C TYR A 649 4.99 -9.20 -36.16
N LYS A 650 5.10 -10.35 -36.83
CA LYS A 650 4.07 -10.89 -37.74
C LYS A 650 2.73 -11.03 -37.03
N THR A 651 2.72 -11.62 -35.85
CA THR A 651 1.49 -11.85 -35.08
C THR A 651 0.88 -10.54 -34.56
N VAL A 652 1.67 -9.70 -33.89
CA VAL A 652 1.15 -8.61 -33.06
C VAL A 652 0.92 -7.33 -33.87
N ILE A 653 1.81 -7.05 -34.83
CA ILE A 653 1.80 -5.81 -35.62
C ILE A 653 1.14 -6.04 -36.98
N GLN A 654 1.51 -7.12 -37.69
CA GLN A 654 0.94 -7.44 -38.99
C GLN A 654 -0.39 -8.21 -38.92
N ASN A 655 -0.82 -8.63 -37.73
CA ASN A 655 -2.04 -9.40 -37.48
C ASN A 655 -2.10 -10.69 -38.33
N GLN A 656 -0.96 -11.34 -38.56
CA GLN A 656 -0.94 -12.66 -39.20
C GLN A 656 -1.56 -13.71 -38.27
N ASN A 657 -2.02 -14.83 -38.84
CA ASN A 657 -2.61 -15.92 -38.07
C ASN A 657 -1.58 -16.46 -37.07
N PHE A 658 -1.90 -16.33 -35.78
CA PHE A 658 -1.00 -16.68 -34.69
C PHE A 658 -0.59 -18.16 -34.71
N ASP A 659 -1.54 -19.07 -34.93
CA ASP A 659 -1.28 -20.51 -34.85
C ASP A 659 -0.31 -20.94 -35.97
N VAL A 660 -0.45 -20.37 -37.17
CA VAL A 660 0.48 -20.60 -38.29
C VAL A 660 1.90 -20.12 -37.94
N VAL A 661 2.02 -18.90 -37.42
CA VAL A 661 3.32 -18.32 -37.05
C VAL A 661 3.97 -19.09 -35.89
N ALA A 662 3.17 -19.56 -34.92
CA ALA A 662 3.64 -20.35 -33.79
C ALA A 662 4.18 -21.72 -34.22
N GLU A 663 3.51 -22.42 -35.14
CA GLU A 663 4.00 -23.68 -35.70
C GLU A 663 5.33 -23.51 -36.46
N GLU A 664 5.47 -22.43 -37.23
CA GLU A 664 6.72 -22.11 -37.92
C GLU A 664 7.86 -21.84 -36.94
N LEU A 665 7.60 -21.02 -35.92
CA LEU A 665 8.54 -20.73 -34.86
C LEU A 665 8.95 -22.01 -34.11
N GLN A 666 7.99 -22.88 -33.78
CA GLN A 666 8.27 -24.16 -33.13
C GLN A 666 9.21 -25.03 -33.97
N LYS A 667 8.99 -25.12 -35.30
CA LYS A 667 9.86 -25.87 -36.21
C LYS A 667 11.28 -25.28 -36.28
N GLN A 668 11.41 -23.95 -36.22
CA GLN A 668 12.71 -23.28 -36.19
C GLN A 668 13.43 -23.51 -34.85
N LEU A 669 12.70 -23.47 -33.73
CA LEU A 669 13.24 -23.72 -32.40
C LEU A 669 13.61 -25.19 -32.18
N ALA A 670 12.98 -26.14 -32.85
CA ALA A 670 13.31 -27.57 -32.73
C ALA A 670 14.59 -28.00 -33.48
N ARG A 671 15.11 -27.18 -34.40
CA ARG A 671 16.16 -27.57 -35.37
C ARG A 671 17.60 -27.22 -34.98
N VAL A 672 17.84 -26.72 -33.78
CA VAL A 672 19.17 -26.25 -33.32
C VAL A 672 19.57 -26.92 -32.03
#